data_AF-A0A7L4JIZ7-F1
#
_entry.id   AF-A0A7L4JIZ7-F1
#
_cell.length_a   1.000
_cell.length_b   1.000
_cell.length_c   1.000
_cell.angle_alpha   90.00
_cell.angle_beta   90.00
_cell.angle_gamma   90.00
#
_symmetry.space_group_name_H-M   'P 1'
#
loop_
_entity.id
_entity.type
_entity.pdbx_description
1 polymer ?
#
loop_
_entity_poly.entity_id
_entity_poly.type
_entity_poly.pdbx_seq_one_letter_code
_entity_poly.pdbx_strand_id
1 'polypeptide(L)'
;VLSLCCEACKKVIFHVPSELEPETLVGRVDLKECLPSAEFISSSDGNFNVLEDGSVYTTSAVSLSAEKKTFTILLKDIKEHIQKKIHVSLVEEEKKKTRHARDTVLKRTKRRWGPIPSVMIENSLGPFPLQIQQVQSDTAQNYTIYYSASGPGIDQDPKGLFYIERETGNIFATRAVDREQYPSFQIICFATTPDGYSPEVPLVHTIRIEDDNDNAPYFTQEVFQFSVPENSKPGVFVGKVTAEDRDEPYTLHTTLKYSIVSQIPESVRSFSIHPYLGDISVLSPQLDREMSPSYTLLVEARDMDGQPYGLCTTGTVVIRLEDTNDNAPCFKQKHYETQVEENRVNVEILRLSVLDLDEPGSPGSAAVYEIIKGNDDRSFEITTDKNTNEGILCVVKGLDYESAKQRILVIAVNNDAPYMLAPHSQQVSQSTSSVTVNVLDMDEGPVFKPCHLLLEVKECEDVGTSIGRYLAEDPETGNSEGICYRIPPGQCNWISIDEKSGEVRTIKVLDRDIGEMRRGQCNITVLAIDRNGKTGTGTIQVVIRPGNKNYPRITTTEYIMCRDRKPICLTAQDDDESPYSTPFVYRITDRSLASSWKITQHNDNSVYLSPKGDIPFGIYTIPVSVTDNGGKVGEQYVTVNFCDCVTPTECDGRTRQYAGANVTLGVWAILAMILGSLLLLLILITICGCCGSGVMHRQVTDDCANHNLIISNTEAPGEEVMDHNIIPLQNTNDQGGYGIKTGDHQTFETVKGRGHTLESVKGGGHQSLGSVKEGGQTMMDTSRYSYSEWHNFTHPRLGEKVHLCRQDEEQKHSEDYLLSYNYEGRGSLAGSVGCCSDQHEEEALDFLDQLEPKFRTLAETCIKR
;
A
#
# COMPACT_ATOMS: atom_id res chain seq x y z
N VAL A 1 9.69 -7.08 15.84
CA VAL A 1 10.17 -7.98 16.92
C VAL A 1 9.75 -9.39 16.57
N LEU A 2 10.69 -10.23 16.13
CA LEU A 2 10.82 -11.66 16.46
C LEU A 2 12.03 -12.19 15.68
N SER A 3 13.14 -12.27 16.41
CA SER A 3 14.42 -12.81 16.01
C SER A 3 14.33 -14.33 15.91
N LEU A 4 14.33 -14.89 14.70
CA LEU A 4 14.63 -16.31 14.50
C LEU A 4 16.15 -16.47 14.36
N CYS A 5 16.83 -16.63 15.50
CA CYS A 5 18.18 -17.18 15.50
C CYS A 5 18.09 -18.65 15.09
N CYS A 6 18.50 -18.96 13.85
CA CYS A 6 18.72 -20.33 13.41
C CYS A 6 19.79 -21.01 14.27
N GLU A 7 19.35 -21.86 15.20
CA GLU A 7 20.15 -22.96 15.74
C GLU A 7 20.44 -23.95 14.59
N ALA A 8 21.70 -24.03 14.16
CA ALA A 8 22.11 -25.11 13.27
C ALA A 8 23.64 -25.30 13.32
N CYS A 9 24.10 -26.04 14.34
CA CYS A 9 25.22 -26.98 14.21
C CYS A 9 24.82 -28.22 15.03
N LYS A 10 24.66 -29.39 14.36
CA LYS A 10 24.17 -30.62 15.00
C LYS A 10 25.06 -31.04 16.17
N LYS A 11 24.45 -31.59 17.22
CA LYS A 11 25.17 -32.18 18.36
C LYS A 11 25.80 -33.50 17.93
N VAL A 12 27.11 -33.66 18.13
CA VAL A 12 27.85 -34.86 17.73
C VAL A 12 28.11 -35.73 18.96
N ILE A 13 27.87 -37.03 18.84
CA ILE A 13 28.10 -38.01 19.91
C ILE A 13 29.11 -39.05 19.41
N PHE A 14 30.21 -39.22 20.15
CA PHE A 14 31.19 -40.29 19.89
C PHE A 14 31.12 -41.32 21.01
N HIS A 15 31.09 -42.60 20.62
CA HIS A 15 31.22 -43.72 21.54
C HIS A 15 32.70 -44.11 21.62
N VAL A 16 33.29 -44.02 22.81
CA VAL A 16 34.74 -44.19 23.01
C VAL A 16 35.04 -45.02 24.26
N PRO A 17 36.20 -45.70 24.35
CA PRO A 17 36.59 -46.46 25.53
C PRO A 17 36.66 -45.60 26.80
N SER A 18 36.57 -46.23 27.98
CA SER A 18 36.63 -45.57 29.30
C SER A 18 37.88 -44.72 29.53
N GLU A 19 38.99 -45.09 28.88
CA GLU A 19 40.28 -44.42 28.97
C GLU A 19 40.83 -44.22 27.55
N LEU A 20 41.16 -42.97 27.22
CA LEU A 20 41.78 -42.58 25.95
C LEU A 20 43.23 -42.17 26.22
N GLU A 21 44.18 -42.79 25.52
CA GLU A 21 45.59 -42.42 25.57
C GLU A 21 45.86 -41.13 24.75
N PRO A 22 46.94 -40.37 25.01
CA PRO A 22 47.32 -39.23 24.17
C PRO A 22 47.52 -39.63 22.70
N GLU A 23 47.26 -38.69 21.79
CA GLU A 23 47.32 -38.84 20.32
C GLU A 23 46.34 -39.87 19.72
N THR A 24 45.30 -40.25 20.45
CA THR A 24 44.27 -41.18 19.95
C THR A 24 43.19 -40.41 19.18
N LEU A 25 42.85 -40.88 17.98
CA LEU A 25 41.72 -40.34 17.20
C LEU A 25 40.39 -40.70 17.90
N VAL A 26 39.62 -39.68 18.26
CA VAL A 26 38.33 -39.81 18.93
C VAL A 26 37.19 -39.94 17.91
N GLY A 27 37.31 -39.23 16.78
CA GLY A 27 36.31 -39.20 15.72
C GLY A 27 36.49 -38.00 14.79
N ARG A 28 35.60 -37.86 13.81
CA ARG A 28 35.64 -36.77 12.82
C ARG A 28 34.31 -36.04 12.79
N VAL A 29 34.37 -34.70 12.79
CA VAL A 29 33.21 -33.80 12.77
C VAL A 29 33.21 -33.06 11.44
N ASP A 30 32.05 -32.96 10.78
CA ASP A 30 31.94 -32.16 9.56
C ASP A 30 31.88 -30.66 9.91
N LEU A 31 33.03 -29.99 9.76
CA LEU A 31 33.14 -28.56 10.05
C LEU A 31 32.48 -27.70 8.96
N LYS A 32 32.45 -28.17 7.71
CA LYS A 32 31.94 -27.42 6.55
C LYS A 32 30.41 -27.32 6.56
N GLU A 33 29.72 -28.34 7.06
CA GLU A 33 28.26 -28.29 7.28
C GLU A 33 27.88 -27.17 8.27
N CYS A 34 28.73 -26.88 9.26
CA CYS A 34 28.45 -25.90 10.32
C CYS A 34 28.97 -24.48 10.00
N LEU A 35 30.15 -24.36 9.39
CA LEU A 35 30.67 -23.07 8.89
C LEU A 35 31.62 -23.35 7.70
N PRO A 36 31.23 -23.00 6.45
CA PRO A 36 31.99 -23.35 5.25
C PRO A 36 33.42 -22.78 5.18
N SER A 37 33.68 -21.64 5.86
CA SER A 37 34.92 -20.86 5.79
C SER A 37 35.52 -20.54 7.18
N ALA A 38 35.63 -21.53 8.07
CA ALA A 38 36.25 -21.32 9.38
C ALA A 38 37.78 -21.17 9.27
N GLU A 39 38.33 -19.98 9.55
CA GLU A 39 39.78 -19.71 9.56
C GLU A 39 40.44 -20.06 10.91
N PHE A 40 39.67 -20.07 12.01
CA PHE A 40 40.18 -20.45 13.33
C PHE A 40 39.29 -21.52 13.98
N ILE A 41 39.91 -22.66 14.28
CA ILE A 41 39.28 -23.83 14.91
C ILE A 41 39.97 -24.06 16.25
N SER A 42 39.20 -24.16 17.33
CA SER A 42 39.75 -24.44 18.65
C SER A 42 38.81 -25.28 19.50
N SER A 43 39.35 -26.18 20.31
CA SER A 43 38.60 -26.91 21.32
C SER A 43 38.52 -26.10 22.62
N SER A 44 37.37 -26.14 23.28
CA SER A 44 37.19 -25.60 24.63
C SER A 44 37.83 -26.46 25.74
N ASP A 45 38.13 -27.72 25.45
CA ASP A 45 38.88 -28.62 26.35
C ASP A 45 40.28 -28.85 25.75
N GLY A 46 41.31 -28.40 26.47
CA GLY A 46 42.71 -28.49 26.04
C GLY A 46 43.26 -29.92 25.94
N ASN A 47 42.51 -30.91 26.43
CA ASN A 47 42.82 -32.33 26.26
C ASN A 47 42.45 -32.86 24.87
N PHE A 48 41.83 -32.04 24.01
CA PHE A 48 41.43 -32.42 22.64
C PHE A 48 41.91 -31.39 21.62
N ASN A 49 42.57 -31.85 20.57
CA ASN A 49 42.97 -31.05 19.42
C ASN A 49 42.09 -31.37 18.21
N VAL A 50 41.75 -30.36 17.41
CA VAL A 50 40.88 -30.50 16.24
C VAL A 50 41.65 -30.00 15.02
N LEU A 51 41.80 -30.86 14.01
CA LEU A 51 42.47 -30.54 12.76
C LEU A 51 41.49 -29.87 11.77
N GLU A 52 42.03 -29.20 10.75
CA GLU A 52 41.25 -28.49 9.71
C GLU A 52 40.31 -29.41 8.92
N ASP A 53 40.64 -30.69 8.85
CA ASP A 53 39.83 -31.71 8.17
C ASP A 53 38.64 -32.20 9.03
N GLY A 54 38.51 -31.70 10.27
CA GLY A 54 37.48 -32.07 11.23
C GLY A 54 37.83 -33.22 12.17
N SER A 55 39.03 -33.79 12.08
CA SER A 55 39.47 -34.90 12.92
C SER A 55 39.83 -34.44 14.34
N VAL A 56 39.33 -35.13 15.36
CA VAL A 56 39.52 -34.78 16.77
C VAL A 56 40.42 -35.82 17.48
N TYR A 57 41.53 -35.36 18.03
CA TYR A 57 42.52 -36.18 18.73
C TYR A 57 42.64 -35.81 20.21
N THR A 58 42.98 -36.76 21.07
CA THR A 58 43.39 -36.47 22.45
C THR A 58 44.82 -35.92 22.48
N THR A 59 45.08 -34.91 23.33
CA THR A 59 46.44 -34.35 23.55
C THR A 59 47.09 -34.90 24.82
N SER A 60 46.30 -35.41 25.75
CA SER A 60 46.73 -36.04 27.00
C SER A 60 45.81 -37.21 27.34
N ALA A 61 46.20 -38.07 28.28
CA ALA A 61 45.35 -39.17 28.72
C ALA A 61 44.04 -38.64 29.33
N VAL A 62 42.89 -39.14 28.85
CA VAL A 62 41.55 -38.73 29.32
C VAL A 62 40.78 -39.96 29.81
N SER A 63 40.36 -39.94 31.08
CA SER A 63 39.48 -40.95 31.68
C SER A 63 38.04 -40.42 31.78
N LEU A 64 37.07 -41.24 31.37
CA LEU A 64 35.63 -41.00 31.44
C LEU A 64 35.08 -41.64 32.73
N SER A 65 35.20 -40.96 33.87
CA SER A 65 34.82 -41.52 35.19
C SER A 65 33.35 -41.32 35.60
N ALA A 66 32.55 -40.65 34.77
CA ALA A 66 31.09 -40.55 34.88
C ALA A 66 30.50 -40.50 33.45
N GLU A 67 29.31 -41.09 33.26
CA GLU A 67 28.71 -41.59 32.01
C GLU A 67 28.70 -40.68 30.75
N LYS A 68 29.15 -39.42 30.82
CA LYS A 68 29.27 -38.53 29.66
C LYS A 68 30.26 -37.38 29.89
N LYS A 69 31.27 -37.23 29.03
CA LYS A 69 32.15 -36.04 28.98
C LYS A 69 31.80 -35.19 27.75
N THR A 70 31.62 -33.89 27.90
CA THR A 70 31.22 -33.00 26.80
C THR A 70 32.18 -31.83 26.65
N PHE A 71 32.53 -31.48 25.42
CA PHE A 71 33.28 -30.27 25.10
C PHE A 71 32.74 -29.62 23.81
N THR A 72 33.13 -28.38 23.56
CA THR A 72 32.71 -27.63 22.37
C THR A 72 33.88 -27.30 21.46
N ILE A 73 33.64 -27.39 20.15
CA ILE A 73 34.57 -26.94 19.11
C ILE A 73 34.08 -25.57 18.65
N LEU A 74 34.98 -24.60 18.68
CA LEU A 74 34.71 -23.22 18.33
C LEU A 74 35.26 -22.92 16.94
N LEU A 75 34.38 -22.46 16.05
CA LEU A 75 34.69 -22.02 14.70
C LEU A 75 34.52 -20.50 14.62
N LYS A 76 35.54 -19.81 14.12
CA LYS A 76 35.51 -18.36 13.87
C LYS A 76 35.92 -18.07 12.44
N ASP A 77 35.10 -17.28 11.77
CA ASP A 77 35.43 -16.63 10.50
C ASP A 77 35.79 -15.17 10.79
N ILE A 78 37.02 -14.77 10.47
CA ILE A 78 37.57 -13.45 10.78
C ILE A 78 37.08 -12.41 9.77
N LYS A 79 36.74 -12.82 8.54
CA LYS A 79 36.30 -11.92 7.46
C LYS A 79 34.85 -11.48 7.62
N GLU A 80 33.99 -12.40 8.02
CA GLU A 80 32.54 -12.15 8.19
C GLU A 80 32.14 -11.87 9.66
N HIS A 81 33.08 -11.91 10.61
CA HIS A 81 32.84 -11.77 12.06
C HIS A 81 31.83 -12.79 12.64
N ILE A 82 31.69 -13.97 12.03
CA ILE A 82 30.75 -15.00 12.46
C ILE A 82 31.44 -16.03 13.36
N GLN A 83 30.79 -16.37 14.48
CA GLN A 83 31.26 -17.38 15.43
C GLN A 83 30.19 -18.47 15.63
N LYS A 84 30.57 -19.73 15.43
CA LYS A 84 29.71 -20.92 15.61
C LYS A 84 30.35 -21.93 16.57
N LYS A 85 29.52 -22.71 17.26
CA LYS A 85 29.94 -23.71 18.25
C LYS A 85 29.32 -25.06 17.93
N ILE A 86 30.15 -26.10 17.86
CA ILE A 86 29.72 -27.50 17.76
C ILE A 86 29.84 -28.14 19.14
N HIS A 87 28.78 -28.79 19.60
CA HIS A 87 28.78 -29.50 20.89
C HIS A 87 29.08 -30.98 20.67
N VAL A 88 30.18 -31.47 21.25
CA VAL A 88 30.64 -32.85 21.15
C VAL A 88 30.44 -33.55 22.49
N SER A 89 29.82 -34.73 22.48
CA SER A 89 29.62 -35.57 23.66
C SER A 89 30.31 -36.92 23.49
N LEU A 90 31.20 -37.27 24.41
CA LEU A 90 31.84 -38.56 24.53
C LEU A 90 31.05 -39.43 25.50
N VAL A 91 30.58 -40.58 25.03
CA VAL A 91 29.84 -41.57 25.80
C VAL A 91 30.68 -42.84 25.83
N GLU A 92 30.76 -43.50 26.99
CA GLU A 92 31.51 -44.75 27.12
C GLU A 92 30.89 -45.83 26.22
N GLU A 93 31.74 -46.49 25.44
CA GLU A 93 31.33 -47.60 24.59
C GLU A 93 31.07 -48.85 25.45
N GLU A 94 29.83 -49.37 25.45
CA GLU A 94 29.50 -50.62 26.15
C GLU A 94 30.32 -51.77 25.59
N LYS A 95 31.33 -52.24 26.35
CA LYS A 95 32.10 -53.44 26.00
C LYS A 95 31.18 -54.66 25.94
N LYS A 96 30.77 -55.05 24.73
CA LYS A 96 30.39 -56.46 24.47
C LYS A 96 31.60 -57.32 24.81
N LYS A 97 31.48 -58.08 25.91
CA LYS A 97 32.51 -59.01 26.42
C LYS A 97 32.92 -60.02 25.34
N THR A 98 33.99 -59.73 24.61
CA THR A 98 34.77 -60.73 23.88
C THR A 98 35.69 -61.42 24.89
N ARG A 99 35.32 -62.63 25.29
CA ARG A 99 36.17 -63.50 26.11
C ARG A 99 37.30 -64.05 25.25
N HIS A 100 38.54 -63.72 25.62
CA HIS A 100 39.73 -64.39 25.11
C HIS A 100 39.73 -65.87 25.48
N ALA A 101 39.97 -66.71 24.47
CA ALA A 101 40.14 -68.14 24.59
C ALA A 101 41.45 -68.45 25.34
N ARG A 102 41.33 -69.12 26.48
CA ARG A 102 42.35 -70.09 26.91
C ARG A 102 41.88 -71.45 26.41
N ASP A 103 42.83 -72.22 25.89
CA ASP A 103 42.64 -73.58 25.38
C ASP A 103 41.92 -74.47 26.38
N THR A 104 40.61 -74.49 26.25
CA THR A 104 39.72 -75.55 26.70
C THR A 104 39.02 -76.01 25.45
N VAL A 105 39.23 -77.26 25.07
CA VAL A 105 38.54 -77.96 23.99
C VAL A 105 37.11 -77.42 23.84
N LEU A 106 36.91 -76.59 22.81
CA LEU A 106 35.64 -75.89 22.57
C LEU A 106 34.60 -76.93 22.16
N LYS A 107 33.76 -77.38 23.10
CA LYS A 107 32.47 -77.96 22.75
C LYS A 107 31.60 -76.83 22.18
N ARG A 108 31.33 -76.90 20.88
CA ARG A 108 30.39 -76.04 20.16
C ARG A 108 29.06 -75.98 20.93
N THR A 109 28.74 -74.86 21.58
CA THR A 109 27.38 -74.62 22.07
C THR A 109 26.49 -74.34 20.87
N LYS A 110 25.43 -75.13 20.70
CA LYS A 110 24.40 -74.93 19.65
C LYS A 110 23.94 -73.47 19.68
N ARG A 111 23.89 -72.81 18.50
CA ARG A 111 23.07 -71.60 18.32
C ARG A 111 21.63 -71.99 18.70
N ARG A 112 21.03 -71.30 19.66
CA ARG A 112 19.60 -71.48 19.95
C ARG A 112 18.83 -70.73 18.86
N TRP A 113 18.00 -71.47 18.13
CA TRP A 113 16.97 -70.86 17.28
C TRP A 113 15.99 -70.12 18.20
N GLY A 114 15.49 -68.96 17.75
CA GLY A 114 14.34 -68.35 18.41
C GLY A 114 13.16 -69.33 18.37
N PRO A 115 12.32 -69.40 19.42
CA PRO A 115 11.13 -70.23 19.40
C PRO A 115 10.25 -69.79 18.22
N ILE A 116 9.80 -70.75 17.41
CA ILE A 116 8.90 -70.47 16.29
C ILE A 116 7.54 -70.11 16.90
N PRO A 117 6.99 -68.91 16.62
CA PRO A 117 5.68 -68.56 17.10
C PRO A 117 4.62 -69.40 16.39
N SER A 118 3.58 -69.76 17.13
CA SER A 118 2.38 -70.32 16.52
C SER A 118 1.42 -69.21 16.14
N VAL A 119 0.63 -69.48 15.11
CA VAL A 119 -0.24 -68.49 14.50
C VAL A 119 -1.69 -68.98 14.61
N MET A 120 -2.59 -68.08 15.01
CA MET A 120 -4.03 -68.32 15.08
C MET A 120 -4.75 -67.13 14.46
N ILE A 121 -5.64 -67.37 13.49
CA ILE A 121 -6.47 -66.32 12.89
C ILE A 121 -7.52 -65.88 13.92
N GLU A 122 -7.71 -64.58 14.06
CA GLU A 122 -8.75 -64.03 14.91
C GLU A 122 -10.16 -64.41 14.45
N ASN A 123 -11.17 -64.17 15.31
CA ASN A 123 -12.58 -64.38 14.99
C ASN A 123 -12.94 -65.75 14.39
N SER A 124 -12.07 -66.74 14.59
CA SER A 124 -12.21 -68.10 14.06
C SER A 124 -13.55 -68.71 14.48
N LEU A 125 -14.32 -69.19 13.51
CA LEU A 125 -15.65 -69.79 13.74
C LEU A 125 -15.59 -71.21 14.34
N GLY A 126 -14.39 -71.77 14.49
CA GLY A 126 -14.16 -73.12 15.01
C GLY A 126 -14.09 -74.19 13.91
N PRO A 127 -14.25 -75.48 14.25
CA PRO A 127 -14.74 -75.99 15.54
C PRO A 127 -13.73 -75.86 16.68
N PHE A 128 -14.21 -75.47 17.86
CA PHE A 128 -13.43 -75.48 19.10
C PHE A 128 -13.60 -76.81 19.84
N PRO A 129 -12.57 -77.33 20.53
CA PRO A 129 -11.23 -76.74 20.68
C PRO A 129 -10.38 -76.84 19.41
N LEU A 130 -9.77 -75.72 19.00
CA LEU A 130 -8.97 -75.61 17.77
C LEU A 130 -7.50 -75.91 18.09
N GLN A 131 -6.94 -76.95 17.47
CA GLN A 131 -5.53 -77.27 17.66
C GLN A 131 -4.64 -76.23 16.96
N ILE A 132 -3.77 -75.57 17.73
CA ILE A 132 -2.87 -74.51 17.21
C ILE A 132 -1.49 -75.10 16.90
N GLN A 133 -0.94 -75.89 17.83
CA GLN A 133 0.44 -76.37 17.76
C GLN A 133 0.60 -77.65 18.56
N GLN A 134 1.65 -78.41 18.28
CA GLN A 134 2.11 -79.48 19.15
C GLN A 134 3.56 -79.21 19.59
N VAL A 135 3.80 -79.33 20.89
CA VAL A 135 5.14 -79.30 21.48
C VAL A 135 5.50 -80.68 22.02
N GLN A 136 6.73 -81.13 21.77
CA GLN A 136 7.22 -82.42 22.24
C GLN A 136 8.64 -82.30 22.77
N SER A 137 8.96 -83.05 23.83
CA SER A 137 10.34 -83.23 24.28
C SER A 137 10.94 -84.51 23.68
N ASP A 138 12.18 -84.45 23.22
CA ASP A 138 12.91 -85.62 22.74
C ASP A 138 13.19 -86.64 23.85
N THR A 139 13.21 -86.20 25.11
CA THR A 139 13.35 -87.06 26.29
C THR A 139 12.13 -87.94 26.57
N ALA A 140 11.01 -87.73 25.86
CA ALA A 140 9.82 -88.58 25.93
C ALA A 140 10.08 -90.04 25.48
N GLN A 141 11.21 -90.28 24.79
CA GLN A 141 11.66 -91.64 24.47
C GLN A 141 12.18 -92.42 25.69
N ASN A 142 12.67 -91.69 26.71
CA ASN A 142 13.32 -92.27 27.89
C ASN A 142 12.45 -92.20 29.14
N TYR A 143 11.54 -91.22 29.21
CA TYR A 143 10.67 -90.99 30.35
C TYR A 143 9.21 -90.83 29.91
N THR A 144 8.27 -91.21 30.77
CA THR A 144 6.87 -90.81 30.62
C THR A 144 6.76 -89.33 30.97
N ILE A 145 6.46 -88.48 29.99
CA ILE A 145 6.39 -87.03 30.15
C ILE A 145 4.93 -86.57 30.12
N TYR A 146 4.61 -85.66 31.03
CA TYR A 146 3.39 -84.89 31.07
C TYR A 146 3.67 -83.42 30.79
N TYR A 147 2.93 -82.87 29.84
CA TYR A 147 3.01 -81.48 29.43
C TYR A 147 2.04 -80.62 30.24
N SER A 148 2.48 -79.42 30.61
CA SER A 148 1.65 -78.39 31.22
C SER A 148 2.09 -77.02 30.72
N ALA A 149 1.22 -76.01 30.81
CA ALA A 149 1.53 -74.66 30.37
C ALA A 149 0.93 -73.63 31.34
N SER A 150 1.59 -72.47 31.45
CA SER A 150 1.21 -71.35 32.31
C SER A 150 1.52 -70.03 31.59
N GLY A 151 0.72 -69.00 31.81
CA GLY A 151 0.85 -67.67 31.21
C GLY A 151 -0.50 -67.01 30.92
N PRO A 152 -0.46 -65.77 30.40
CA PRO A 152 -1.63 -65.08 29.87
C PRO A 152 -2.35 -65.94 28.82
N GLY A 153 -3.67 -66.10 28.96
CA GLY A 153 -4.44 -67.00 28.11
C GLY A 153 -4.70 -68.38 28.71
N ILE A 154 -3.97 -68.79 29.76
CA ILE A 154 -4.13 -70.11 30.40
C ILE A 154 -4.62 -69.94 31.83
N ASP A 155 -3.72 -69.60 32.75
CA ASP A 155 -3.97 -69.42 34.18
C ASP A 155 -4.02 -67.93 34.59
N GLN A 156 -3.52 -67.04 33.75
CA GLN A 156 -3.61 -65.59 33.87
C GLN A 156 -4.63 -65.00 32.87
N ASP A 157 -5.17 -63.83 33.18
CA ASP A 157 -6.20 -63.19 32.35
C ASP A 157 -5.67 -62.84 30.95
N PRO A 158 -6.47 -63.04 29.89
CA PRO A 158 -7.77 -63.74 29.84
C PRO A 158 -7.66 -65.26 30.05
N LYS A 159 -8.23 -65.79 31.15
CA LYS A 159 -8.07 -67.21 31.55
C LYS A 159 -8.80 -68.19 30.65
N GLY A 160 -8.20 -69.36 30.47
CA GLY A 160 -8.81 -70.51 29.78
C GLY A 160 -9.01 -70.34 28.28
N LEU A 161 -8.32 -69.39 27.63
CA LEU A 161 -8.27 -69.29 26.16
C LEU A 161 -7.51 -70.45 25.53
N PHE A 162 -6.40 -70.85 26.13
CA PHE A 162 -5.56 -71.93 25.65
C PHE A 162 -5.43 -73.02 26.72
N TYR A 163 -5.28 -74.25 26.28
CA TYR A 163 -4.84 -75.34 27.13
C TYR A 163 -3.90 -76.27 26.37
N ILE A 164 -3.04 -76.97 27.11
CA ILE A 164 -2.17 -78.00 26.57
C ILE A 164 -2.64 -79.37 27.06
N GLU A 165 -2.75 -80.31 26.14
CA GLU A 165 -3.11 -81.69 26.44
C GLU A 165 -1.92 -82.41 27.10
N ARG A 166 -2.18 -83.01 28.26
CA ARG A 166 -1.15 -83.51 29.18
C ARG A 166 -0.27 -84.61 28.57
N GLU A 167 -0.83 -85.49 27.73
CA GLU A 167 -0.12 -86.67 27.22
C GLU A 167 0.52 -86.43 25.84
N THR A 168 -0.07 -85.56 25.02
CA THR A 168 0.33 -85.37 23.61
C THR A 168 1.13 -84.10 23.37
N GLY A 169 1.03 -83.11 24.28
CA GLY A 169 1.61 -81.79 24.11
C GLY A 169 0.90 -80.93 23.06
N ASN A 170 -0.32 -81.30 22.65
CA ASN A 170 -1.14 -80.51 21.75
C ASN A 170 -1.69 -79.27 22.47
N ILE A 171 -1.45 -78.09 21.91
CA ILE A 171 -1.96 -76.81 22.39
C ILE A 171 -3.24 -76.49 21.61
N PHE A 172 -4.31 -76.21 22.33
CA PHE A 172 -5.62 -75.91 21.78
C PHE A 172 -6.11 -74.53 22.22
N ALA A 173 -6.79 -73.80 21.33
CA ALA A 173 -7.67 -72.69 21.68
C ALA A 173 -9.08 -73.20 22.01
N THR A 174 -9.71 -72.63 23.03
CA THR A 174 -11.06 -73.01 23.48
C THR A 174 -12.17 -72.13 22.89
N ARG A 175 -11.84 -70.92 22.44
CA ARG A 175 -12.76 -69.93 21.86
C ARG A 175 -12.03 -68.99 20.91
N ALA A 176 -12.79 -68.22 20.14
CA ALA A 176 -12.27 -67.15 19.30
C ALA A 176 -11.60 -66.06 20.13
N VAL A 177 -10.64 -65.38 19.50
CA VAL A 177 -9.88 -64.25 20.04
C VAL A 177 -10.00 -63.12 19.02
N ASP A 178 -10.12 -61.90 19.53
CA ASP A 178 -10.09 -60.64 18.80
C ASP A 178 -8.67 -60.06 18.93
N ARG A 179 -8.04 -59.75 17.80
CA ARG A 179 -6.65 -59.31 17.71
C ARG A 179 -6.48 -57.88 18.21
N GLU A 180 -7.45 -57.01 17.94
CA GLU A 180 -7.48 -55.60 18.38
C GLU A 180 -7.47 -55.51 19.90
N GLN A 181 -8.01 -56.54 20.56
CA GLN A 181 -7.89 -56.69 22.01
C GLN A 181 -6.59 -57.37 22.44
N TYR A 182 -6.16 -58.45 21.77
CA TYR A 182 -4.98 -59.24 22.14
C TYR A 182 -4.14 -59.68 20.92
N PRO A 183 -3.06 -58.96 20.56
CA PRO A 183 -2.28 -59.28 19.36
C PRO A 183 -1.34 -60.48 19.51
N SER A 184 -0.93 -60.80 20.74
CA SER A 184 -0.09 -61.97 21.01
C SER A 184 -0.17 -62.43 22.46
N PHE A 185 0.08 -63.72 22.68
CA PHE A 185 0.19 -64.34 23.99
C PHE A 185 1.57 -65.01 24.13
N GLN A 186 2.19 -64.85 25.29
CA GLN A 186 3.43 -65.56 25.62
C GLN A 186 3.14 -66.56 26.74
N ILE A 187 3.13 -67.84 26.38
CA ILE A 187 2.90 -68.94 27.33
C ILE A 187 4.22 -69.68 27.59
N ILE A 188 4.32 -70.29 28.77
CA ILE A 188 5.48 -71.09 29.17
C ILE A 188 5.03 -72.54 29.24
N CYS A 189 5.63 -73.38 28.40
CA CYS A 189 5.37 -74.81 28.35
C CYS A 189 6.41 -75.57 29.19
N PHE A 190 5.92 -76.50 30.00
CA PHE A 190 6.71 -77.36 30.88
C PHE A 190 6.55 -78.82 30.48
N ALA A 191 7.65 -79.57 30.54
CA ALA A 191 7.66 -81.03 30.44
C ALA A 191 8.10 -81.59 31.80
N THR A 192 7.25 -82.43 32.40
CA THR A 192 7.45 -82.99 33.75
C THR A 192 7.12 -84.46 33.77
N THR A 193 7.84 -85.26 34.53
CA THR A 193 7.52 -86.68 34.74
C THR A 193 6.50 -86.85 35.89
N PRO A 194 5.83 -88.02 36.03
CA PRO A 194 4.86 -88.27 37.10
C PRO A 194 5.39 -88.02 38.53
N ASP A 195 6.69 -88.19 38.74
CA ASP A 195 7.42 -87.98 39.99
C ASP A 195 7.87 -86.52 40.22
N GLY A 196 7.53 -85.61 39.30
CA GLY A 196 7.81 -84.17 39.43
C GLY A 196 9.20 -83.74 38.96
N TYR A 197 9.96 -84.63 38.33
CA TYR A 197 11.24 -84.29 37.71
C TYR A 197 11.01 -83.55 36.38
N SER A 198 11.72 -82.44 36.15
CA SER A 198 11.67 -81.67 34.90
C SER A 198 12.88 -82.01 34.02
N PRO A 199 12.74 -82.90 33.03
CA PRO A 199 13.86 -83.30 32.17
C PRO A 199 14.32 -82.16 31.23
N GLU A 200 13.47 -81.15 31.02
CA GLU A 200 13.70 -80.05 30.07
C GLU A 200 13.63 -78.67 30.73
N VAL A 201 14.28 -77.70 30.08
CA VAL A 201 14.10 -76.28 30.41
C VAL A 201 12.74 -75.81 29.87
N PRO A 202 11.97 -75.00 30.63
CA PRO A 202 10.68 -74.48 30.17
C PRO A 202 10.81 -73.73 28.84
N LEU A 203 9.90 -74.00 27.91
CA LEU A 203 9.84 -73.38 26.60
C LEU A 203 8.92 -72.15 26.65
N VAL A 204 9.48 -70.96 26.41
CA VAL A 204 8.66 -69.76 26.15
C VAL A 204 8.14 -69.86 24.71
N HIS A 205 6.83 -70.00 24.57
CA HIS A 205 6.14 -70.14 23.30
C HIS A 205 5.22 -68.94 23.07
N THR A 206 5.38 -68.29 21.93
CA THR A 206 4.57 -67.14 21.54
C THR A 206 3.46 -67.59 20.59
N ILE A 207 2.22 -67.29 20.93
CA ILE A 207 1.06 -67.43 20.06
C ILE A 207 0.77 -66.03 19.50
N ARG A 208 0.95 -65.83 18.21
CA ARG A 208 0.59 -64.61 17.49
C ARG A 208 -0.83 -64.76 16.95
N ILE A 209 -1.65 -63.74 17.16
CA ILE A 209 -2.96 -63.66 16.54
C ILE A 209 -2.79 -62.98 15.18
N GLU A 210 -3.22 -63.63 14.11
CA GLU A 210 -3.27 -63.08 12.76
C GLU A 210 -4.56 -62.28 12.58
N ASP A 211 -4.39 -61.12 11.95
CA ASP A 211 -5.41 -60.13 11.67
C ASP A 211 -6.32 -60.55 10.50
N ASP A 212 -7.61 -60.25 10.59
CA ASP A 212 -8.58 -60.28 9.51
C ASP A 212 -9.15 -58.87 9.30
N ASN A 213 -9.69 -58.58 8.12
CA ASN A 213 -10.20 -57.25 7.80
C ASN A 213 -11.62 -57.04 8.37
N ASP A 214 -11.75 -56.96 9.70
CA ASP A 214 -13.04 -56.92 10.40
C ASP A 214 -13.42 -55.53 10.94
N ASN A 215 -12.50 -54.56 10.94
CA ASN A 215 -12.81 -53.17 11.25
C ASN A 215 -12.91 -52.33 9.97
N ALA A 216 -14.00 -51.59 9.82
CA ALA A 216 -14.10 -50.60 8.75
C ALA A 216 -13.39 -49.30 9.16
N PRO A 217 -12.76 -48.57 8.22
CA PRO A 217 -12.15 -47.28 8.52
C PRO A 217 -13.20 -46.27 9.00
N TYR A 218 -12.86 -45.39 9.92
CA TYR A 218 -13.73 -44.32 10.40
C TYR A 218 -13.08 -42.95 10.28
N PHE A 219 -13.86 -41.93 9.94
CA PHE A 219 -13.37 -40.55 9.92
C PHE A 219 -13.19 -40.00 11.34
N THR A 220 -12.13 -39.23 11.55
CA THR A 220 -11.83 -38.56 12.83
C THR A 220 -12.86 -37.49 13.22
N GLN A 221 -13.64 -37.00 12.25
CA GLN A 221 -14.70 -36.01 12.42
C GLN A 221 -15.92 -36.43 11.61
N GLU A 222 -17.12 -36.14 12.12
CA GLU A 222 -18.38 -36.39 11.38
C GLU A 222 -18.54 -35.44 10.19
N VAL A 223 -18.12 -34.17 10.35
CA VAL A 223 -18.19 -33.13 9.32
C VAL A 223 -16.90 -32.32 9.34
N PHE A 224 -16.21 -32.27 8.20
CA PHE A 224 -15.06 -31.40 7.98
C PHE A 224 -15.52 -30.07 7.39
N GLN A 225 -15.00 -28.95 7.89
CA GLN A 225 -15.30 -27.61 7.36
C GLN A 225 -14.02 -26.93 6.90
N PHE A 226 -13.99 -26.48 5.65
CA PHE A 226 -12.87 -25.76 5.05
C PHE A 226 -13.37 -24.50 4.36
N SER A 227 -12.46 -23.57 4.11
CA SER A 227 -12.70 -22.39 3.29
C SER A 227 -11.61 -22.25 2.24
N VAL A 228 -11.98 -21.68 1.09
CA VAL A 228 -11.05 -21.39 0.00
C VAL A 228 -11.51 -20.12 -0.71
N PRO A 229 -10.60 -19.19 -1.06
CA PRO A 229 -10.97 -18.05 -1.89
C PRO A 229 -11.56 -18.52 -3.21
N GLU A 230 -12.60 -17.86 -3.67
CA GLU A 230 -13.05 -18.03 -5.05
C GLU A 230 -11.96 -17.59 -6.05
N ASN A 231 -12.15 -17.90 -7.33
CA ASN A 231 -11.16 -17.66 -8.38
C ASN A 231 -9.79 -18.32 -8.12
N SER A 232 -9.71 -19.24 -7.15
CA SER A 232 -8.49 -19.98 -6.81
C SER A 232 -8.03 -20.84 -7.98
N LYS A 233 -6.72 -20.84 -8.20
CA LYS A 233 -6.10 -21.64 -9.28
C LYS A 233 -6.24 -23.14 -8.98
N PRO A 234 -6.34 -23.99 -10.02
CA PRO A 234 -6.25 -25.43 -9.85
C PRO A 234 -4.96 -25.82 -9.12
N GLY A 235 -5.06 -26.79 -8.21
CA GLY A 235 -3.96 -27.26 -7.35
C GLY A 235 -3.85 -26.56 -6.00
N VAL A 236 -4.62 -25.49 -5.73
CA VAL A 236 -4.67 -24.88 -4.39
C VAL A 236 -5.19 -25.90 -3.37
N PHE A 237 -4.45 -26.08 -2.28
CA PHE A 237 -4.82 -26.94 -1.17
C PHE A 237 -5.96 -26.31 -0.36
N VAL A 238 -7.03 -27.07 -0.13
CA VAL A 238 -8.23 -26.62 0.59
C VAL A 238 -8.23 -27.14 2.03
N GLY A 239 -7.86 -28.40 2.23
CA GLY A 239 -7.89 -29.05 3.53
C GLY A 239 -7.58 -30.52 3.46
N LYS A 240 -7.49 -31.19 4.60
CA LYS A 240 -7.15 -32.62 4.70
C LYS A 240 -8.21 -33.35 5.52
N VAL A 241 -8.75 -34.44 4.97
CA VAL A 241 -9.57 -35.39 5.72
C VAL A 241 -8.70 -36.51 6.26
N THR A 242 -9.08 -37.08 7.40
CA THR A 242 -8.33 -38.17 8.02
C THR A 242 -9.29 -39.22 8.57
N ALA A 243 -9.08 -40.45 8.12
CA ALA A 243 -9.72 -41.66 8.61
C ALA A 243 -8.67 -42.60 9.24
N GLU A 244 -9.12 -43.40 10.18
CA GLU A 244 -8.32 -44.37 10.95
C GLU A 244 -8.95 -45.75 10.85
N ASP A 245 -8.10 -46.76 10.86
CA ASP A 245 -8.47 -48.17 10.85
C ASP A 245 -7.76 -48.89 12.00
N ARG A 246 -8.44 -49.85 12.64
CA ARG A 246 -7.97 -50.52 13.85
C ARG A 246 -7.26 -51.86 13.57
N ASP A 247 -7.39 -52.38 12.36
CA ASP A 247 -6.73 -53.61 11.90
C ASP A 247 -5.19 -53.47 11.92
N GLU A 248 -4.45 -54.50 11.51
CA GLU A 248 -2.98 -54.49 11.60
C GLU A 248 -2.35 -53.37 10.75
N PRO A 249 -1.58 -52.44 11.36
CA PRO A 249 -0.96 -51.35 10.63
C PRO A 249 0.09 -51.87 9.64
N TYR A 250 0.29 -51.12 8.56
CA TYR A 250 1.24 -51.47 7.48
C TYR A 250 0.87 -52.75 6.70
N THR A 251 -0.41 -53.14 6.75
CA THR A 251 -0.98 -54.20 5.91
C THR A 251 -1.96 -53.61 4.91
N LEU A 252 -2.50 -54.44 4.00
CA LEU A 252 -3.57 -54.00 3.12
C LEU A 252 -4.86 -53.68 3.88
N HIS A 253 -5.09 -54.32 5.03
CA HIS A 253 -6.29 -54.10 5.85
C HIS A 253 -6.37 -52.66 6.37
N THR A 254 -5.21 -52.02 6.59
CA THR A 254 -5.14 -50.61 7.02
C THR A 254 -4.69 -49.64 5.93
N THR A 255 -4.51 -50.12 4.69
CA THR A 255 -4.11 -49.26 3.56
C THR A 255 -5.35 -48.55 3.00
N LEU A 256 -5.57 -47.32 3.48
CA LEU A 256 -6.73 -46.52 3.13
C LEU A 256 -6.58 -45.79 1.80
N LYS A 257 -7.68 -45.76 1.05
CA LYS A 257 -7.86 -44.98 -0.17
C LYS A 257 -9.07 -44.06 -0.06
N TYR A 258 -8.83 -42.77 -0.26
CA TYR A 258 -9.84 -41.72 -0.21
C TYR A 258 -10.40 -41.41 -1.61
N SER A 259 -11.70 -41.12 -1.69
CA SER A 259 -12.35 -40.67 -2.92
C SER A 259 -13.51 -39.71 -2.65
N ILE A 260 -13.85 -38.87 -3.64
CA ILE A 260 -15.07 -38.05 -3.60
C ILE A 260 -16.17 -38.84 -4.30
N VAL A 261 -17.22 -39.19 -3.54
CA VAL A 261 -18.39 -39.93 -4.02
C VAL A 261 -19.34 -38.99 -4.76
N SER A 262 -19.63 -37.83 -4.18
CA SER A 262 -20.52 -36.82 -4.77
C SER A 262 -20.17 -35.41 -4.32
N GLN A 263 -20.61 -34.44 -5.11
CA GLN A 263 -20.47 -33.00 -4.87
C GLN A 263 -21.83 -32.34 -5.04
N ILE A 264 -22.21 -31.49 -4.10
CA ILE A 264 -23.40 -30.64 -4.16
C ILE A 264 -22.94 -29.19 -4.10
N PRO A 265 -23.36 -28.33 -5.05
CA PRO A 265 -24.26 -28.59 -6.18
C PRO A 265 -23.66 -29.54 -7.23
N GLU A 266 -24.54 -30.34 -7.87
CA GLU A 266 -24.19 -31.23 -9.00
C GLU A 266 -23.77 -30.37 -10.20
N SER A 267 -22.49 -30.07 -10.26
CA SER A 267 -21.84 -29.22 -11.25
C SER A 267 -20.58 -29.93 -11.77
N VAL A 268 -19.78 -29.26 -12.59
CA VAL A 268 -18.45 -29.76 -12.94
C VAL A 268 -17.67 -30.04 -11.66
N ARG A 269 -16.93 -31.15 -11.59
CA ARG A 269 -16.12 -31.50 -10.42
C ARG A 269 -15.16 -30.36 -10.11
N SER A 270 -15.40 -29.67 -8.99
CA SER A 270 -14.65 -28.48 -8.61
C SER A 270 -13.45 -28.83 -7.73
N PHE A 271 -13.49 -29.99 -7.08
CA PHE A 271 -12.48 -30.46 -6.16
C PHE A 271 -11.97 -31.86 -6.52
N SER A 272 -10.73 -32.13 -6.16
CA SER A 272 -10.11 -33.44 -6.17
C SER A 272 -9.61 -33.79 -4.77
N ILE A 273 -9.48 -35.08 -4.49
CA ILE A 273 -8.90 -35.58 -3.24
C ILE A 273 -7.72 -36.50 -3.56
N HIS A 274 -6.61 -36.33 -2.85
CA HIS A 274 -5.45 -37.20 -2.98
C HIS A 274 -5.76 -38.58 -2.37
N PRO A 275 -5.62 -39.68 -3.15
CA PRO A 275 -6.12 -40.99 -2.77
C PRO A 275 -5.48 -41.56 -1.50
N TYR A 276 -4.23 -41.23 -1.17
CA TYR A 276 -3.54 -41.76 0.01
C TYR A 276 -3.35 -40.76 1.14
N LEU A 277 -3.48 -39.46 0.85
CA LEU A 277 -3.21 -38.41 1.82
C LEU A 277 -4.49 -37.83 2.40
N GLY A 278 -5.61 -37.90 1.67
CA GLY A 278 -6.85 -37.22 2.06
C GLY A 278 -6.80 -35.71 1.84
N ASP A 279 -5.77 -35.21 1.15
CA ASP A 279 -5.62 -33.79 0.82
C ASP A 279 -6.60 -33.41 -0.29
N ILE A 280 -7.47 -32.45 -0.01
CA ILE A 280 -8.45 -31.90 -0.95
C ILE A 280 -7.82 -30.67 -1.61
N SER A 281 -7.91 -30.62 -2.94
CA SER A 281 -7.40 -29.51 -3.74
C SER A 281 -8.42 -29.03 -4.76
N VAL A 282 -8.30 -27.77 -5.17
CA VAL A 282 -9.10 -27.18 -6.26
C VAL A 282 -8.75 -27.87 -7.57
N LEU A 283 -9.75 -28.36 -8.29
CA LEU A 283 -9.61 -29.00 -9.60
C LEU A 283 -10.02 -28.07 -10.74
N SER A 284 -11.11 -27.33 -10.55
CA SER A 284 -11.65 -26.41 -11.56
C SER A 284 -11.24 -24.97 -11.27
N PRO A 285 -10.84 -24.17 -12.28
CA PRO A 285 -10.53 -22.75 -12.10
C PRO A 285 -11.78 -21.87 -11.93
N GLN A 286 -12.98 -22.44 -11.95
CA GLN A 286 -14.26 -21.71 -11.90
C GLN A 286 -14.94 -21.87 -10.55
N LEU A 287 -14.22 -21.58 -9.47
CA LEU A 287 -14.86 -21.37 -8.17
C LEU A 287 -15.36 -19.93 -8.15
N ASP A 288 -16.68 -19.78 -8.07
CA ASP A 288 -17.40 -18.51 -8.16
C ASP A 288 -18.47 -18.54 -7.05
N ARG A 289 -18.34 -17.62 -6.09
CA ARG A 289 -19.17 -17.51 -4.90
C ARG A 289 -20.56 -16.99 -5.26
N GLU A 290 -20.66 -16.07 -6.21
CA GLU A 290 -21.91 -15.51 -6.72
C GLU A 290 -22.78 -16.60 -7.36
N MET A 291 -22.15 -17.59 -8.00
CA MET A 291 -22.85 -18.76 -8.52
C MET A 291 -23.12 -19.81 -7.44
N SER A 292 -22.16 -20.12 -6.58
CA SER A 292 -22.26 -21.18 -5.57
C SER A 292 -21.37 -20.90 -4.36
N PRO A 293 -21.91 -20.32 -3.27
CA PRO A 293 -21.11 -19.86 -2.13
C PRO A 293 -20.55 -21.00 -1.27
N SER A 294 -21.03 -22.22 -1.45
CA SER A 294 -20.55 -23.38 -0.70
C SER A 294 -20.75 -24.68 -1.47
N TYR A 295 -19.83 -25.62 -1.26
CA TYR A 295 -19.88 -26.97 -1.78
C TYR A 295 -19.92 -27.98 -0.64
N THR A 296 -20.76 -29.00 -0.77
CA THR A 296 -20.79 -30.14 0.15
C THR A 296 -20.31 -31.37 -0.61
N LEU A 297 -19.22 -31.97 -0.15
CA LEU A 297 -18.65 -33.20 -0.70
C LEU A 297 -19.00 -34.38 0.21
N LEU A 298 -19.45 -35.47 -0.38
CA LEU A 298 -19.49 -36.77 0.27
C LEU A 298 -18.18 -37.50 -0.07
N VAL A 299 -17.34 -37.72 0.93
CA VAL A 299 -16.06 -38.43 0.76
C VAL A 299 -16.18 -39.85 1.29
N GLU A 300 -15.46 -40.79 0.68
CA GLU A 300 -15.34 -42.19 1.11
C GLU A 300 -13.89 -42.47 1.47
N ALA A 301 -13.68 -43.18 2.58
CA ALA A 301 -12.43 -43.87 2.89
C ALA A 301 -12.68 -45.38 2.81
N ARG A 302 -11.83 -46.09 2.07
CA ARG A 302 -11.93 -47.53 1.85
C ARG A 302 -10.59 -48.21 2.11
N ASP A 303 -10.60 -49.30 2.85
CA ASP A 303 -9.41 -50.12 3.12
C ASP A 303 -8.99 -50.94 1.88
N MET A 304 -8.03 -51.86 2.06
CA MET A 304 -7.59 -52.80 1.03
C MET A 304 -7.12 -52.11 -0.26
N ASP A 305 -6.45 -50.95 -0.14
CA ASP A 305 -6.04 -50.08 -1.26
C ASP A 305 -7.21 -49.69 -2.18
N GLY A 306 -8.40 -49.55 -1.60
CA GLY A 306 -9.64 -49.15 -2.27
C GLY A 306 -10.23 -50.21 -3.19
N GLN A 307 -9.92 -51.49 -2.97
CA GLN A 307 -10.52 -52.59 -3.73
C GLN A 307 -12.03 -52.71 -3.43
N PRO A 308 -12.88 -53.13 -4.39
CA PRO A 308 -14.34 -53.14 -4.20
C PRO A 308 -14.87 -54.00 -3.05
N TYR A 309 -14.07 -54.97 -2.59
CA TYR A 309 -14.39 -55.85 -1.46
C TYR A 309 -13.88 -55.33 -0.12
N GLY A 310 -13.12 -54.23 -0.10
CA GLY A 310 -12.69 -53.57 1.11
C GLY A 310 -13.84 -52.87 1.83
N LEU A 311 -13.77 -52.77 3.16
CA LEU A 311 -14.74 -52.04 3.95
C LEU A 311 -14.57 -50.54 3.75
N CYS A 312 -15.68 -49.81 3.86
CA CYS A 312 -15.69 -48.38 3.59
C CYS A 312 -16.65 -47.62 4.50
N THR A 313 -16.32 -46.36 4.75
CA THR A 313 -17.15 -45.40 5.46
C THR A 313 -17.19 -44.08 4.70
N THR A 314 -18.31 -43.37 4.82
CA THR A 314 -18.48 -42.04 4.21
C THR A 314 -18.43 -40.93 5.25
N GLY A 315 -17.96 -39.76 4.84
CA GLY A 315 -17.84 -38.55 5.63
C GLY A 315 -18.32 -37.33 4.84
N THR A 316 -18.73 -36.27 5.55
CA THR A 316 -19.20 -35.03 4.91
C THR A 316 -18.14 -33.95 5.01
N VAL A 317 -17.84 -33.27 3.91
CA VAL A 317 -16.96 -32.10 3.86
C VAL A 317 -17.73 -30.91 3.35
N VAL A 318 -17.73 -29.80 4.08
CA VAL A 318 -18.35 -28.53 3.66
C VAL A 318 -17.24 -27.53 3.36
N ILE A 319 -17.17 -27.09 2.12
CA ILE A 319 -16.21 -26.09 1.64
C ILE A 319 -16.97 -24.79 1.41
N ARG A 320 -16.60 -23.72 2.11
CA ARG A 320 -17.15 -22.38 1.91
C ARG A 320 -16.22 -21.58 1.00
N LEU A 321 -16.79 -20.87 0.03
CA LEU A 321 -16.00 -19.94 -0.77
C LEU A 321 -15.86 -18.61 -0.02
N GLU A 322 -14.63 -18.10 0.05
CA GLU A 322 -14.35 -16.75 0.55
C GLU A 322 -14.45 -15.76 -0.60
N ASP A 323 -15.10 -14.62 -0.33
CA ASP A 323 -15.37 -13.54 -1.28
C ASP A 323 -14.08 -12.85 -1.74
N THR A 324 -13.97 -12.60 -3.03
CA THR A 324 -12.95 -11.78 -3.67
C THR A 324 -13.64 -10.71 -4.49
N ASN A 325 -13.12 -9.49 -4.49
CA ASN A 325 -13.74 -8.40 -5.25
C ASN A 325 -13.52 -8.56 -6.77
N ASP A 326 -14.34 -9.37 -7.43
CA ASP A 326 -14.29 -9.59 -8.88
C ASP A 326 -15.51 -8.99 -9.62
N ASN A 327 -16.50 -8.47 -8.91
CA ASN A 327 -17.62 -7.72 -9.48
C ASN A 327 -17.53 -6.22 -9.17
N ALA A 328 -17.66 -5.37 -10.19
CA ALA A 328 -17.79 -3.93 -9.94
C ALA A 328 -19.24 -3.50 -9.69
N PRO A 329 -19.42 -2.43 -8.89
CA PRO A 329 -20.71 -1.85 -8.63
C PRO A 329 -21.24 -1.20 -9.91
N CYS A 330 -22.51 -1.49 -10.20
CA CYS A 330 -23.18 -0.97 -11.38
C CYS A 330 -24.37 -0.11 -10.99
N PHE A 331 -24.50 1.06 -11.63
CA PHE A 331 -25.69 1.89 -11.46
C PHE A 331 -26.93 1.19 -12.01
N LYS A 332 -28.06 1.30 -11.30
CA LYS A 332 -29.34 0.77 -11.80
C LYS A 332 -29.81 1.49 -13.07
N GLN A 333 -29.41 2.75 -13.26
CA GLN A 333 -29.77 3.57 -14.42
C GLN A 333 -28.53 4.26 -15.00
N LYS A 334 -28.48 4.37 -16.34
CA LYS A 334 -27.40 5.09 -17.05
C LYS A 334 -27.57 6.62 -17.02
N HIS A 335 -28.78 7.07 -16.70
CA HIS A 335 -29.15 8.47 -16.68
C HIS A 335 -30.12 8.72 -15.52
N TYR A 336 -29.85 9.76 -14.74
CA TYR A 336 -30.75 10.28 -13.71
C TYR A 336 -31.06 11.74 -13.98
N GLU A 337 -32.25 12.16 -13.58
CA GLU A 337 -32.69 13.55 -13.69
C GLU A 337 -33.21 14.01 -12.33
N THR A 338 -32.82 15.21 -11.92
CA THR A 338 -33.30 15.85 -10.69
C THR A 338 -33.44 17.37 -10.89
N GLN A 339 -34.09 18.03 -9.94
CA GLN A 339 -34.33 19.46 -9.95
C GLN A 339 -33.96 20.09 -8.61
N VAL A 340 -33.44 21.31 -8.66
CA VAL A 340 -33.08 22.08 -7.47
C VAL A 340 -33.37 23.56 -7.72
N GLU A 341 -33.97 24.22 -6.74
CA GLU A 341 -34.11 25.68 -6.74
C GLU A 341 -32.72 26.31 -6.67
N GLU A 342 -32.51 27.40 -7.41
CA GLU A 342 -31.27 28.15 -7.34
C GLU A 342 -31.00 28.73 -5.94
N ASN A 343 -29.75 29.14 -5.69
CA ASN A 343 -29.27 29.67 -4.41
C ASN A 343 -29.43 28.75 -3.18
N ARG A 344 -29.96 27.53 -3.33
CA ARG A 344 -30.03 26.53 -2.27
C ARG A 344 -28.65 25.94 -2.00
N VAL A 345 -28.31 25.78 -0.73
CA VAL A 345 -27.03 25.24 -0.25
C VAL A 345 -27.29 24.17 0.81
N ASN A 346 -26.43 23.15 0.84
CA ASN A 346 -26.50 21.99 1.73
C ASN A 346 -27.82 21.22 1.61
N VAL A 347 -28.32 21.08 0.38
CA VAL A 347 -29.52 20.30 0.08
C VAL A 347 -29.17 19.02 -0.67
N GLU A 348 -29.73 17.91 -0.21
CA GLU A 348 -29.70 16.63 -0.92
C GLU A 348 -30.64 16.71 -2.13
N ILE A 349 -30.14 16.38 -3.32
CA ILE A 349 -30.91 16.47 -4.58
C ILE A 349 -31.18 15.12 -5.22
N LEU A 350 -30.36 14.09 -4.95
CA LEU A 350 -30.53 12.77 -5.53
C LEU A 350 -29.80 11.70 -4.71
N ARG A 351 -30.41 10.52 -4.62
CA ARG A 351 -29.77 9.28 -4.17
C ARG A 351 -29.56 8.33 -5.33
N LEU A 352 -28.32 7.87 -5.50
CA LEU A 352 -27.90 6.95 -6.54
C LEU A 352 -27.70 5.57 -5.94
N SER A 353 -28.50 4.59 -6.33
CA SER A 353 -28.31 3.21 -5.89
C SER A 353 -27.52 2.40 -6.92
N VAL A 354 -26.62 1.56 -6.41
CA VAL A 354 -25.80 0.63 -7.20
C VAL A 354 -26.13 -0.80 -6.82
N LEU A 355 -25.79 -1.72 -7.71
CA LEU A 355 -25.82 -3.16 -7.48
C LEU A 355 -24.41 -3.68 -7.58
N ASP A 356 -23.97 -4.36 -6.53
CA ASP A 356 -22.73 -5.13 -6.48
C ASP A 356 -23.10 -6.58 -6.13
N LEU A 357 -22.42 -7.54 -6.75
CA LEU A 357 -22.70 -8.96 -6.56
C LEU A 357 -21.81 -9.60 -5.49
N ASP A 358 -20.71 -8.94 -5.11
CA ASP A 358 -19.83 -9.37 -4.04
C ASP A 358 -20.55 -9.41 -2.67
N GLU A 359 -19.92 -10.03 -1.67
CA GLU A 359 -20.50 -10.22 -0.35
C GLU A 359 -21.01 -8.89 0.28
N PRO A 360 -22.31 -8.78 0.63
CA PRO A 360 -22.87 -7.55 1.18
C PRO A 360 -22.21 -7.13 2.50
N GLY A 361 -21.73 -5.89 2.55
CA GLY A 361 -21.05 -5.33 3.72
C GLY A 361 -19.56 -5.66 3.80
N SER A 362 -19.02 -6.40 2.83
CA SER A 362 -17.58 -6.53 2.62
C SER A 362 -16.99 -5.22 2.06
N PRO A 363 -15.68 -4.98 2.22
CA PRO A 363 -14.98 -3.91 1.49
C PRO A 363 -15.06 -4.09 -0.03
N GLY A 364 -15.28 -5.32 -0.50
CA GLY A 364 -15.56 -5.66 -1.90
C GLY A 364 -16.85 -5.00 -2.36
N SER A 365 -17.96 -5.11 -1.62
CA SER A 365 -19.23 -4.49 -2.02
C SER A 365 -19.41 -3.01 -1.63
N ALA A 366 -18.52 -2.43 -0.82
CA ALA A 366 -18.63 -1.04 -0.35
C ALA A 366 -18.35 -0.02 -1.47
N ALA A 367 -19.33 0.80 -1.81
CA ALA A 367 -19.28 1.73 -2.93
C ALA A 367 -18.65 3.09 -2.58
N VAL A 368 -17.82 3.58 -3.50
CA VAL A 368 -17.17 4.88 -3.46
C VAL A 368 -17.54 5.64 -4.72
N TYR A 369 -18.21 6.77 -4.54
CA TYR A 369 -18.68 7.61 -5.63
C TYR A 369 -17.73 8.77 -5.89
N GLU A 370 -17.58 9.12 -7.17
CA GLU A 370 -16.77 10.26 -7.60
C GLU A 370 -17.46 11.02 -8.73
N ILE A 371 -17.44 12.35 -8.67
CA ILE A 371 -17.91 13.20 -9.77
C ILE A 371 -16.74 13.44 -10.73
N ILE A 372 -16.74 12.75 -11.86
CA ILE A 372 -15.62 12.78 -12.82
C ILE A 372 -15.74 13.90 -13.86
N LYS A 373 -16.95 14.44 -14.10
CA LYS A 373 -17.17 15.58 -15.03
C LYS A 373 -18.34 16.45 -14.59
N GLY A 374 -18.32 17.73 -14.98
CA GLY A 374 -19.45 18.66 -14.83
C GLY A 374 -19.48 19.46 -13.52
N ASN A 375 -18.43 19.36 -12.71
CA ASN A 375 -18.34 19.98 -11.38
C ASN A 375 -17.07 20.82 -11.19
N ASP A 376 -16.66 21.57 -12.23
CA ASP A 376 -15.42 22.34 -12.24
C ASP A 376 -15.39 23.46 -11.17
N ASP A 377 -16.57 23.98 -10.81
CA ASP A 377 -16.79 25.03 -9.82
C ASP A 377 -17.02 24.50 -8.40
N ARG A 378 -16.96 23.16 -8.22
CA ARG A 378 -17.19 22.44 -6.96
C ARG A 378 -18.54 22.78 -6.30
N SER A 379 -19.57 22.93 -7.13
CA SER A 379 -20.92 23.22 -6.64
C SER A 379 -21.65 22.01 -6.07
N PHE A 380 -21.22 20.81 -6.46
CA PHE A 380 -21.80 19.55 -6.02
C PHE A 380 -20.80 18.72 -5.20
N GLU A 381 -21.30 17.98 -4.22
CA GLU A 381 -20.56 16.99 -3.45
C GLU A 381 -21.34 15.68 -3.44
N ILE A 382 -20.64 14.54 -3.53
CA ILE A 382 -21.25 13.22 -3.43
C ILE A 382 -20.60 12.45 -2.29
N THR A 383 -21.43 11.79 -1.48
CA THR A 383 -20.99 10.97 -0.34
C THR A 383 -21.70 9.63 -0.35
N THR A 384 -21.09 8.58 0.21
CA THR A 384 -21.72 7.27 0.34
C THR A 384 -22.45 7.15 1.68
N ASP A 385 -23.73 6.75 1.65
CA ASP A 385 -24.44 6.27 2.84
C ASP A 385 -23.93 4.88 3.23
N LYS A 386 -23.25 4.78 4.37
CA LYS A 386 -22.65 3.52 4.84
C LYS A 386 -23.65 2.40 5.12
N ASN A 387 -24.93 2.72 5.31
CA ASN A 387 -25.95 1.71 5.63
C ASN A 387 -26.62 1.14 4.37
N THR A 388 -26.85 1.98 3.36
CA THR A 388 -27.57 1.60 2.14
C THR A 388 -26.67 1.44 0.92
N ASN A 389 -25.40 1.84 1.03
CA ASN A 389 -24.44 1.90 -0.06
C ASN A 389 -24.87 2.84 -1.20
N GLU A 390 -25.74 3.81 -0.91
CA GLU A 390 -26.24 4.77 -1.89
C GLU A 390 -25.38 6.03 -1.93
N GLY A 391 -25.18 6.57 -3.14
CA GLY A 391 -24.51 7.84 -3.36
C GLY A 391 -25.47 9.00 -3.14
N ILE A 392 -25.26 9.79 -2.09
CA ILE A 392 -26.01 10.99 -1.75
C ILE A 392 -25.35 12.19 -2.45
N LEU A 393 -26.02 12.73 -3.46
CA LEU A 393 -25.59 13.93 -4.19
C LEU A 393 -26.21 15.18 -3.56
N CYS A 394 -25.35 16.12 -3.17
CA CYS A 394 -25.71 17.36 -2.49
C CYS A 394 -25.20 18.60 -3.25
N VAL A 395 -25.93 19.71 -3.11
CA VAL A 395 -25.48 21.03 -3.57
C VAL A 395 -24.79 21.74 -2.41
N VAL A 396 -23.49 22.03 -2.54
CA VAL A 396 -22.68 22.68 -1.50
C VAL A 396 -22.37 24.15 -1.80
N LYS A 397 -22.62 24.59 -3.03
CA LYS A 397 -22.56 25.98 -3.46
C LYS A 397 -23.81 26.30 -4.25
N GLY A 398 -24.41 27.46 -3.98
CA GLY A 398 -25.62 27.91 -4.66
C GLY A 398 -25.41 27.94 -6.18
N LEU A 399 -26.38 27.38 -6.90
CA LEU A 399 -26.46 27.50 -8.35
C LEU A 399 -27.19 28.79 -8.71
N ASP A 400 -26.93 29.29 -9.91
CA ASP A 400 -27.50 30.51 -10.48
C ASP A 400 -28.17 30.11 -11.79
N TYR A 401 -29.49 30.34 -11.89
CA TYR A 401 -30.31 29.94 -13.02
C TYR A 401 -29.97 30.73 -14.29
N GLU A 402 -29.76 32.05 -14.16
CA GLU A 402 -29.40 32.98 -15.23
C GLU A 402 -28.08 32.58 -15.87
N SER A 403 -27.15 32.07 -15.07
CA SER A 403 -25.86 31.55 -15.53
C SER A 403 -25.99 30.19 -16.22
N ALA A 404 -26.66 29.22 -15.60
CA ALA A 404 -26.78 27.87 -16.14
C ALA A 404 -28.07 27.16 -15.70
N LYS A 405 -29.05 27.11 -16.60
CA LYS A 405 -30.35 26.44 -16.41
C LYS A 405 -30.25 24.93 -16.16
N GLN A 406 -29.16 24.30 -16.59
CA GLN A 406 -28.94 22.88 -16.48
C GLN A 406 -27.47 22.57 -16.20
N ARG A 407 -27.22 21.63 -15.29
CA ARG A 407 -25.90 21.06 -15.02
C ARG A 407 -25.92 19.58 -15.35
N ILE A 408 -24.94 19.12 -16.13
CA ILE A 408 -24.78 17.71 -16.49
C ILE A 408 -23.54 17.18 -15.80
N LEU A 409 -23.74 16.28 -14.85
CA LEU A 409 -22.69 15.62 -14.08
C LEU A 409 -22.45 14.22 -14.65
N VAL A 410 -21.20 13.78 -14.67
CA VAL A 410 -20.89 12.36 -14.88
C VAL A 410 -20.30 11.84 -13.60
N ILE A 411 -20.95 10.84 -13.03
CA ILE A 411 -20.62 10.24 -11.75
C ILE A 411 -20.15 8.82 -12.01
N ALA A 412 -19.05 8.46 -11.39
CA ALA A 412 -18.47 7.14 -11.45
C ALA A 412 -18.58 6.47 -10.08
N VAL A 413 -18.64 5.13 -10.07
CA VAL A 413 -18.63 4.35 -8.84
C VAL A 413 -17.57 3.25 -8.93
N ASN A 414 -16.87 3.04 -7.84
CA ASN A 414 -15.90 1.97 -7.61
C ASN A 414 -16.14 1.34 -6.24
N ASN A 415 -15.45 0.25 -5.95
CA ASN A 415 -15.38 -0.29 -4.59
C ASN A 415 -14.28 0.41 -3.76
N ASP A 416 -14.39 0.30 -2.45
CA ASP A 416 -13.35 0.72 -1.50
C ASP A 416 -12.12 -0.21 -1.60
N ALA A 417 -12.34 -1.50 -1.82
CA ALA A 417 -11.29 -2.48 -2.05
C ALA A 417 -10.83 -2.51 -3.53
N PRO A 418 -9.55 -2.86 -3.80
CA PRO A 418 -9.08 -3.08 -5.17
C PRO A 418 -9.69 -4.35 -5.78
N TYR A 419 -9.95 -4.31 -7.09
CA TYR A 419 -10.45 -5.45 -7.84
C TYR A 419 -9.42 -6.60 -7.90
N MET A 420 -9.86 -7.81 -7.58
CA MET A 420 -9.10 -9.05 -7.56
C MET A 420 -9.57 -9.96 -8.69
N LEU A 421 -9.10 -9.63 -9.89
CA LEU A 421 -9.48 -10.31 -11.12
C LEU A 421 -8.83 -11.70 -11.29
N ALA A 422 -9.62 -12.69 -11.69
CA ALA A 422 -9.13 -14.01 -12.07
C ALA A 422 -8.12 -13.92 -13.24
N PRO A 423 -7.13 -14.82 -13.34
CA PRO A 423 -6.22 -14.87 -14.49
C PRO A 423 -7.00 -14.99 -15.81
N HIS A 424 -6.74 -14.10 -16.77
CA HIS A 424 -7.42 -14.00 -18.08
C HIS A 424 -8.82 -13.35 -18.10
N SER A 425 -9.28 -12.76 -16.99
CA SER A 425 -10.49 -11.92 -17.00
C SER A 425 -10.24 -10.55 -17.64
N GLN A 426 -11.28 -9.98 -18.24
CA GLN A 426 -11.23 -8.62 -18.78
C GLN A 426 -11.16 -7.62 -17.62
N GLN A 427 -10.44 -6.51 -17.82
CA GLN A 427 -10.37 -5.43 -16.84
C GLN A 427 -11.79 -4.94 -16.51
N VAL A 428 -12.14 -4.92 -15.23
CA VAL A 428 -13.43 -4.41 -14.79
C VAL A 428 -13.54 -2.93 -15.18
N SER A 429 -14.56 -2.61 -15.99
CA SER A 429 -14.78 -1.24 -16.43
C SER A 429 -15.57 -0.49 -15.36
N GLN A 430 -15.01 0.63 -14.90
CA GLN A 430 -15.69 1.53 -13.96
C GLN A 430 -17.07 1.93 -14.49
N SER A 431 -18.11 1.70 -13.68
CA SER A 431 -19.47 2.07 -14.05
C SER A 431 -19.65 3.58 -13.92
N THR A 432 -20.25 4.19 -14.95
CA THR A 432 -20.54 5.64 -14.96
C THR A 432 -22.01 5.88 -15.26
N SER A 433 -22.56 6.90 -14.64
CA SER A 433 -23.92 7.38 -14.88
C SER A 433 -23.92 8.89 -15.07
N SER A 434 -24.83 9.38 -15.91
CA SER A 434 -25.01 10.80 -16.15
C SER A 434 -26.16 11.33 -15.31
N VAL A 435 -25.97 12.45 -14.63
CA VAL A 435 -27.01 13.11 -13.84
C VAL A 435 -27.26 14.49 -14.40
N THR A 436 -28.48 14.72 -14.85
CA THR A 436 -28.96 16.04 -15.26
C THR A 436 -29.64 16.71 -14.07
N VAL A 437 -29.09 17.85 -13.65
CA VAL A 437 -29.67 18.71 -12.62
C VAL A 437 -30.28 19.92 -13.30
N ASN A 438 -31.60 20.02 -13.26
CA ASN A 438 -32.35 21.16 -13.77
C ASN A 438 -32.45 22.22 -12.65
N VAL A 439 -31.97 23.43 -12.93
CA VAL A 439 -32.07 24.54 -11.99
C VAL A 439 -33.44 25.19 -12.16
N LEU A 440 -34.16 25.37 -11.06
CA LEU A 440 -35.44 26.07 -11.03
C LEU A 440 -35.20 27.54 -10.68
N ASP A 441 -35.69 28.40 -11.56
CA ASP A 441 -35.70 29.86 -11.45
C ASP A 441 -36.54 30.30 -10.23
N MET A 442 -35.94 31.16 -9.41
CA MET A 442 -36.51 31.77 -8.22
C MET A 442 -36.24 33.28 -8.26
N ASP A 443 -37.26 34.05 -8.62
CA ASP A 443 -37.30 35.52 -8.60
C ASP A 443 -36.35 36.09 -7.51
N GLU A 444 -35.34 36.85 -7.93
CA GLU A 444 -34.29 37.45 -7.13
C GLU A 444 -34.53 38.96 -6.99
N GLY A 445 -33.66 39.62 -6.22
CA GLY A 445 -33.65 41.08 -6.17
C GLY A 445 -32.78 41.69 -7.28
N PRO A 446 -32.90 42.99 -7.56
CA PRO A 446 -32.11 43.65 -8.58
C PRO A 446 -30.61 43.67 -8.22
N VAL A 447 -29.73 43.28 -9.14
CA VAL A 447 -28.29 43.12 -8.90
C VAL A 447 -27.48 44.23 -9.60
N PHE A 448 -26.47 44.76 -8.91
CA PHE A 448 -25.52 45.71 -9.51
C PHE A 448 -24.33 44.98 -10.15
N LYS A 449 -24.08 45.24 -11.44
CA LYS A 449 -22.91 44.73 -12.18
C LYS A 449 -22.11 45.93 -12.72
N PRO A 450 -20.94 46.29 -12.13
CA PRO A 450 -20.25 45.66 -11.00
C PRO A 450 -20.88 45.98 -9.64
N CYS A 451 -20.66 45.10 -8.65
CA CYS A 451 -21.12 45.30 -7.26
C CYS A 451 -20.41 46.46 -6.54
N HIS A 452 -19.28 46.91 -7.10
CA HIS A 452 -18.52 48.05 -6.64
C HIS A 452 -18.17 48.97 -7.83
N LEU A 453 -18.68 50.20 -7.81
CA LEU A 453 -18.43 51.22 -8.84
C LEU A 453 -17.51 52.31 -8.29
N LEU A 454 -16.42 52.59 -9.01
CA LEU A 454 -15.53 53.71 -8.73
C LEU A 454 -15.96 54.94 -9.53
N LEU A 455 -16.26 56.05 -8.84
CA LEU A 455 -16.58 57.34 -9.45
C LEU A 455 -15.55 58.39 -9.03
N GLU A 456 -14.98 59.08 -10.01
CA GLU A 456 -14.00 60.13 -9.78
C GLU A 456 -14.62 61.51 -10.00
N VAL A 457 -14.41 62.42 -9.05
CA VAL A 457 -14.95 63.78 -9.09
C VAL A 457 -13.80 64.75 -8.88
N LYS A 458 -13.71 65.78 -9.72
CA LYS A 458 -12.72 66.85 -9.54
C LYS A 458 -13.12 67.74 -8.36
N GLU A 459 -12.14 68.29 -7.66
CA GLU A 459 -12.40 69.30 -6.63
C GLU A 459 -12.99 70.57 -7.23
N CYS A 460 -13.76 71.29 -6.41
CA CYS A 460 -14.39 72.56 -6.77
C CYS A 460 -15.43 72.48 -7.92
N GLU A 461 -15.92 71.29 -8.25
CA GLU A 461 -17.07 71.11 -9.15
C GLU A 461 -18.36 71.69 -8.54
N ASP A 462 -19.22 72.23 -9.40
CA ASP A 462 -20.49 72.83 -8.98
C ASP A 462 -21.44 71.80 -8.34
N VAL A 463 -22.36 72.31 -7.51
CA VAL A 463 -23.42 71.47 -6.94
C VAL A 463 -24.38 71.04 -8.06
N GLY A 464 -24.68 69.75 -8.12
CA GLY A 464 -25.56 69.15 -9.13
C GLY A 464 -24.83 68.59 -10.34
N THR A 465 -23.50 68.63 -10.38
CA THR A 465 -22.70 67.99 -11.43
C THR A 465 -22.96 66.48 -11.46
N SER A 466 -23.27 65.96 -12.64
CA SER A 466 -23.46 64.52 -12.88
C SER A 466 -22.10 63.83 -12.96
N ILE A 467 -21.85 62.88 -12.07
CA ILE A 467 -20.56 62.19 -11.93
C ILE A 467 -20.58 60.76 -12.46
N GLY A 468 -21.76 60.25 -12.85
CA GLY A 468 -21.92 58.91 -13.41
C GLY A 468 -23.33 58.37 -13.24
N ARG A 469 -23.54 57.11 -13.64
CA ARG A 469 -24.76 56.36 -13.41
C ARG A 469 -24.43 55.03 -12.77
N TYR A 470 -25.25 54.59 -11.83
CA TYR A 470 -25.13 53.26 -11.23
C TYR A 470 -26.46 52.52 -11.35
N LEU A 471 -26.52 51.62 -12.32
CA LEU A 471 -27.71 50.87 -12.66
C LEU A 471 -27.63 49.48 -12.07
N ALA A 472 -28.76 49.01 -11.54
CA ALA A 472 -29.00 47.62 -11.22
C ALA A 472 -29.86 47.01 -12.33
N GLU A 473 -29.73 45.72 -12.50
CA GLU A 473 -30.50 44.93 -13.45
C GLU A 473 -31.25 43.86 -12.67
N ASP A 474 -32.51 43.66 -13.01
CA ASP A 474 -33.31 42.51 -12.57
C ASP A 474 -32.72 41.25 -13.25
N PRO A 475 -32.21 40.26 -12.48
CA PRO A 475 -31.52 39.10 -13.02
C PRO A 475 -32.32 38.32 -14.08
N GLU A 476 -33.63 38.18 -13.87
CA GLU A 476 -34.54 37.37 -14.68
C GLU A 476 -34.77 38.02 -16.06
N THR A 477 -34.91 39.34 -16.07
CA THR A 477 -35.23 40.10 -17.29
C THR A 477 -34.01 40.73 -17.95
N GLY A 478 -32.91 40.87 -17.21
CA GLY A 478 -31.68 41.55 -17.63
C GLY A 478 -31.87 43.05 -17.90
N ASN A 479 -32.91 43.68 -17.35
CA ASN A 479 -33.22 45.08 -17.58
C ASN A 479 -33.35 45.88 -16.28
N SER A 480 -33.32 47.22 -16.40
CA SER A 480 -33.46 48.12 -15.26
C SER A 480 -34.87 48.72 -15.13
N GLU A 481 -35.89 48.14 -15.79
CA GLU A 481 -37.20 48.77 -15.93
C GLU A 481 -38.09 48.62 -14.69
N GLY A 482 -38.31 49.73 -13.98
CA GLY A 482 -39.14 49.76 -12.77
C GLY A 482 -38.37 49.40 -11.50
N ILE A 483 -37.04 49.52 -11.56
CA ILE A 483 -36.16 49.53 -10.40
C ILE A 483 -36.03 50.97 -9.90
N CYS A 484 -36.22 51.16 -8.60
CA CYS A 484 -36.01 52.44 -7.91
C CYS A 484 -34.70 52.42 -7.11
N TYR A 485 -33.96 53.53 -7.11
CA TYR A 485 -32.69 53.65 -6.41
C TYR A 485 -32.78 54.57 -5.20
N ARG A 486 -32.13 54.21 -4.09
CA ARG A 486 -31.99 55.09 -2.92
C ARG A 486 -30.63 54.91 -2.23
N ILE A 487 -30.15 55.97 -1.59
CA ILE A 487 -29.01 55.89 -0.66
C ILE A 487 -29.58 55.90 0.78
N PRO A 488 -29.36 54.85 1.58
CA PRO A 488 -29.74 54.84 3.00
C PRO A 488 -29.16 56.05 3.77
N PRO A 489 -29.93 56.64 4.69
CA PRO A 489 -29.50 57.82 5.46
C PRO A 489 -28.34 57.47 6.43
N GLY A 490 -27.54 58.47 6.79
CA GLY A 490 -26.39 58.30 7.70
C GLY A 490 -25.08 57.93 7.00
N GLN A 491 -25.07 57.92 5.67
CA GLN A 491 -23.87 57.72 4.85
C GLN A 491 -23.25 59.05 4.40
N CYS A 492 -22.24 58.97 3.55
CA CYS A 492 -21.54 60.12 3.01
C CYS A 492 -22.46 61.11 2.28
N ASN A 493 -22.60 62.31 2.83
CA ASN A 493 -23.46 63.37 2.29
C ASN A 493 -22.77 64.16 1.17
N TRP A 494 -22.09 63.48 0.25
CA TRP A 494 -21.35 64.08 -0.88
C TRP A 494 -22.15 64.04 -2.18
N ILE A 495 -22.94 62.98 -2.35
CA ILE A 495 -23.69 62.71 -3.58
C ILE A 495 -25.16 62.37 -3.27
N SER A 496 -25.99 62.46 -4.30
CA SER A 496 -27.34 61.94 -4.36
C SER A 496 -27.50 61.07 -5.60
N ILE A 497 -28.39 60.08 -5.55
CA ILE A 497 -28.78 59.28 -6.71
C ILE A 497 -30.23 59.61 -7.10
N ASP A 498 -30.48 59.77 -8.39
CA ASP A 498 -31.82 59.93 -8.92
C ASP A 498 -32.60 58.61 -8.86
N GLU A 499 -33.81 58.66 -8.31
CA GLU A 499 -34.60 57.48 -7.97
C GLU A 499 -34.94 56.61 -9.18
N LYS A 500 -35.08 57.20 -10.38
CA LYS A 500 -35.55 56.47 -11.59
C LYS A 500 -34.45 56.24 -12.62
N SER A 501 -33.53 57.18 -12.77
CA SER A 501 -32.48 57.12 -13.78
C SER A 501 -31.16 56.52 -13.29
N GLY A 502 -31.00 56.36 -11.97
CA GLY A 502 -29.75 55.91 -11.36
C GLY A 502 -28.59 56.89 -11.57
N GLU A 503 -28.87 58.14 -11.96
CA GLU A 503 -27.87 59.17 -12.16
C GLU A 503 -27.37 59.71 -10.82
N VAL A 504 -26.05 59.77 -10.67
CA VAL A 504 -25.38 60.20 -9.45
C VAL A 504 -24.90 61.64 -9.62
N ARG A 505 -25.29 62.52 -8.69
CA ARG A 505 -24.97 63.95 -8.72
C ARG A 505 -24.35 64.42 -7.42
N THR A 506 -23.50 65.45 -7.47
CA THR A 506 -22.94 66.11 -6.29
C THR A 506 -24.00 66.93 -5.55
N ILE A 507 -24.06 66.82 -4.22
CA ILE A 507 -24.94 67.66 -3.38
C ILE A 507 -24.21 68.78 -2.65
N LYS A 508 -22.86 68.73 -2.67
CA LYS A 508 -21.97 69.72 -2.08
C LYS A 508 -20.79 69.92 -3.01
N VAL A 509 -20.18 71.11 -2.94
CA VAL A 509 -18.86 71.34 -3.52
C VAL A 509 -17.86 70.48 -2.75
N LEU A 510 -17.17 69.58 -3.44
CA LEU A 510 -16.22 68.66 -2.82
C LEU A 510 -14.83 69.32 -2.81
N ASP A 511 -14.25 69.43 -1.62
CA ASP A 511 -12.95 70.06 -1.37
C ASP A 511 -12.18 69.26 -0.33
N ARG A 512 -11.04 68.69 -0.73
CA ARG A 512 -10.20 67.81 0.10
C ARG A 512 -9.58 68.54 1.29
N ASP A 513 -9.49 69.86 1.26
CA ASP A 513 -8.87 70.64 2.33
C ASP A 513 -9.78 70.85 3.55
N ILE A 514 -11.07 70.56 3.42
CA ILE A 514 -12.10 70.96 4.38
C ILE A 514 -12.72 69.75 5.10
N GLY A 515 -12.69 69.78 6.45
CA GLY A 515 -13.49 68.92 7.31
C GLY A 515 -13.32 67.41 7.08
N GLU A 516 -14.44 66.68 6.98
CA GLU A 516 -14.51 65.22 6.80
C GLU A 516 -14.01 64.74 5.41
N MET A 517 -13.80 65.66 4.46
CA MET A 517 -13.40 65.36 3.07
C MET A 517 -11.88 65.18 2.91
N ARG A 518 -11.09 65.38 3.97
CA ARG A 518 -9.63 65.15 4.00
C ARG A 518 -9.18 63.74 3.66
N ARG A 519 -10.07 62.75 3.84
CA ARG A 519 -9.79 61.36 3.45
C ARG A 519 -9.72 61.19 1.92
N GLY A 520 -10.24 62.15 1.14
CA GLY A 520 -10.21 62.15 -0.33
C GLY A 520 -11.07 61.06 -0.99
N GLN A 521 -11.72 60.20 -0.20
CA GLN A 521 -12.56 59.12 -0.69
C GLN A 521 -13.70 58.78 0.28
N CYS A 522 -14.81 58.28 -0.27
CA CYS A 522 -15.96 57.87 0.51
C CYS A 522 -16.71 56.70 -0.14
N ASN A 523 -17.06 55.70 0.67
CA ASN A 523 -17.84 54.54 0.22
C ASN A 523 -19.31 54.74 0.57
N ILE A 524 -20.19 54.51 -0.40
CA ILE A 524 -21.62 54.77 -0.31
C ILE A 524 -22.35 53.56 -0.84
N THR A 525 -23.11 52.90 0.01
CA THR A 525 -24.02 51.82 -0.35
C THR A 525 -25.28 52.40 -0.97
N VAL A 526 -25.62 51.90 -2.15
CA VAL A 526 -26.84 52.22 -2.90
C VAL A 526 -27.76 51.00 -2.84
N LEU A 527 -29.04 51.24 -2.61
CA LEU A 527 -30.09 50.22 -2.61
C LEU A 527 -30.94 50.37 -3.88
N ALA A 528 -31.07 49.29 -4.63
CA ALA A 528 -32.04 49.15 -5.73
C ALA A 528 -33.25 48.36 -5.21
N ILE A 529 -34.47 48.75 -5.58
CA ILE A 529 -35.72 48.06 -5.22
C ILE A 529 -36.51 47.81 -6.50
N ASP A 530 -36.92 46.57 -6.73
CA ASP A 530 -37.75 46.17 -7.88
C ASP A 530 -39.25 46.49 -7.65
N ARG A 531 -40.10 46.03 -8.58
CA ARG A 531 -41.57 46.16 -8.48
C ARG A 531 -42.19 45.25 -7.42
N ASN A 532 -41.53 44.15 -7.11
CA ASN A 532 -42.00 43.12 -6.18
C ASN A 532 -41.58 43.43 -4.72
N GLY A 533 -40.81 44.49 -4.50
CA GLY A 533 -40.31 44.93 -3.21
C GLY A 533 -39.01 44.27 -2.76
N LYS A 534 -38.36 43.46 -3.61
CA LYS A 534 -37.03 42.91 -3.35
C LYS A 534 -35.96 43.95 -3.59
N THR A 535 -34.86 43.79 -2.89
CA THR A 535 -33.81 44.80 -2.86
C THR A 535 -32.45 44.20 -3.12
N GLY A 536 -31.61 44.91 -3.87
CA GLY A 536 -30.18 44.62 -3.95
C GLY A 536 -29.34 45.84 -3.58
N THR A 537 -28.10 45.58 -3.21
CA THR A 537 -27.18 46.61 -2.72
C THR A 537 -25.92 46.63 -3.56
N GLY A 538 -25.50 47.83 -3.97
CA GLY A 538 -24.24 48.08 -4.63
C GLY A 538 -23.43 49.11 -3.84
N THR A 539 -22.12 49.19 -4.07
CA THR A 539 -21.26 50.17 -3.40
C THR A 539 -20.64 51.11 -4.42
N ILE A 540 -20.79 52.41 -4.21
CA ILE A 540 -20.09 53.45 -4.95
C ILE A 540 -18.92 53.94 -4.09
N GLN A 541 -17.70 53.88 -4.61
CA GLN A 541 -16.56 54.59 -4.06
C GLN A 541 -16.37 55.90 -4.81
N VAL A 542 -16.59 57.02 -4.12
CA VAL A 542 -16.35 58.36 -4.67
C VAL A 542 -14.94 58.79 -4.29
N VAL A 543 -14.10 59.08 -5.29
CA VAL A 543 -12.74 59.60 -5.09
C VAL A 543 -12.66 61.02 -5.59
N ILE A 544 -12.17 61.91 -4.72
CA ILE A 544 -11.91 63.30 -5.04
C ILE A 544 -10.53 63.38 -5.70
N ARG A 545 -10.48 63.83 -6.96
CA ARG A 545 -9.25 64.11 -7.69
C ARG A 545 -8.87 65.59 -7.52
N PRO A 546 -7.58 65.91 -7.36
CA PRO A 546 -7.11 67.29 -7.30
C PRO A 546 -7.68 68.10 -8.47
N GLY A 547 -8.19 69.31 -8.17
CA GLY A 547 -8.69 70.27 -9.14
C GLY A 547 -7.79 71.50 -9.24
N ASN A 548 -8.04 72.37 -10.22
CA ASN A 548 -7.40 73.69 -10.29
C ASN A 548 -8.17 74.66 -9.37
N LYS A 549 -7.68 74.90 -8.15
CA LYS A 549 -8.36 75.67 -7.08
C LYS A 549 -7.75 77.05 -6.89
N ASN A 550 -6.44 77.14 -6.85
CA ASN A 550 -5.72 78.36 -6.57
C ASN A 550 -5.38 79.12 -7.85
N TYR A 551 -4.75 80.27 -7.73
CA TYR A 551 -4.22 81.02 -8.86
C TYR A 551 -2.73 81.28 -8.58
N PRO A 552 -1.88 81.35 -9.62
CA PRO A 552 -0.45 81.46 -9.42
C PRO A 552 -0.12 82.86 -8.90
N ARG A 553 0.67 82.93 -7.83
CA ARG A 553 1.11 84.18 -7.18
C ARG A 553 2.60 84.41 -7.35
N ILE A 554 3.02 85.66 -7.58
CA ILE A 554 4.44 86.02 -7.62
C ILE A 554 4.96 86.12 -6.18
N THR A 555 5.99 85.34 -5.87
CA THR A 555 6.54 85.20 -4.50
C THR A 555 7.21 86.48 -3.99
N THR A 556 7.90 87.22 -4.85
CA THR A 556 8.56 88.49 -4.52
C THR A 556 8.07 89.58 -5.47
N THR A 557 7.60 90.70 -4.92
CA THR A 557 7.05 91.80 -5.71
C THR A 557 7.90 93.07 -5.67
N GLU A 558 8.90 93.16 -4.81
CA GLU A 558 9.78 94.32 -4.68
C GLU A 558 11.21 93.97 -5.08
N TYR A 559 11.74 94.67 -6.08
CA TYR A 559 13.07 94.45 -6.60
C TYR A 559 13.83 95.77 -6.78
N ILE A 560 15.15 95.69 -6.61
CA ILE A 560 16.05 96.81 -6.86
C ILE A 560 16.93 96.43 -8.06
N MET A 561 16.97 97.29 -9.07
CA MET A 561 17.85 97.15 -10.23
C MET A 561 18.93 98.23 -10.17
N CYS A 562 20.19 97.82 -10.25
CA CYS A 562 21.35 98.71 -10.24
C CYS A 562 21.80 99.06 -11.66
N ARG A 563 22.80 99.95 -11.79
CA ARG A 563 23.35 100.40 -13.09
C ARG A 563 23.85 99.27 -14.00
N ASP A 564 24.10 98.08 -13.45
CA ASP A 564 24.50 96.88 -14.17
C ASP A 564 23.34 96.21 -14.93
N ARG A 565 22.10 96.69 -14.76
CA ARG A 565 20.88 96.26 -15.46
C ARG A 565 20.68 94.74 -15.47
N LYS A 566 21.12 94.04 -14.42
CA LYS A 566 20.96 92.59 -14.33
C LYS A 566 19.47 92.23 -14.37
N PRO A 567 19.07 91.23 -15.20
CA PRO A 567 17.67 90.82 -15.30
C PRO A 567 17.13 90.36 -13.94
N ILE A 568 15.90 90.79 -13.60
CA ILE A 568 15.21 90.39 -12.39
C ILE A 568 14.54 89.03 -12.63
N CYS A 569 14.77 88.05 -11.77
CA CYS A 569 14.07 86.77 -11.84
C CYS A 569 12.73 86.87 -11.09
N LEU A 570 11.63 86.84 -11.82
CA LEU A 570 10.27 86.73 -11.27
C LEU A 570 9.92 85.26 -11.11
N THR A 571 9.57 84.85 -9.89
CA THR A 571 9.21 83.47 -9.53
C THR A 571 7.77 83.43 -9.03
N ALA A 572 6.93 82.63 -9.69
CA ALA A 572 5.56 82.36 -9.26
C ALA A 572 5.44 80.98 -8.61
N GLN A 573 4.46 80.88 -7.73
CA GLN A 573 4.09 79.66 -7.02
C GLN A 573 2.57 79.53 -7.06
N ASP A 574 2.11 78.32 -7.36
CA ASP A 574 0.73 77.91 -7.21
C ASP A 574 0.68 76.80 -6.14
N ASP A 575 -0.34 76.83 -5.29
CA ASP A 575 -0.52 75.85 -4.21
C ASP A 575 -1.22 74.58 -4.73
N ASP A 576 -1.64 74.54 -6.01
CA ASP A 576 -2.24 73.37 -6.66
C ASP A 576 -1.22 72.29 -7.09
N GLU A 577 -1.67 71.03 -7.15
CA GLU A 577 -0.86 69.89 -7.60
C GLU A 577 -0.77 69.81 -9.14
N SER A 578 0.30 69.19 -9.66
CA SER A 578 0.45 68.90 -11.09
C SER A 578 -0.74 68.07 -11.60
N PRO A 579 -1.40 68.42 -12.73
CA PRO A 579 -0.91 69.30 -13.79
C PRO A 579 -1.37 70.76 -13.71
N TYR A 580 -2.05 71.20 -12.66
CA TYR A 580 -2.70 72.52 -12.63
C TYR A 580 -1.78 73.67 -12.25
N SER A 581 -0.58 73.39 -11.73
CA SER A 581 0.43 74.37 -11.37
C SER A 581 1.29 74.79 -12.58
N THR A 582 2.52 74.28 -12.69
CA THR A 582 3.49 74.62 -13.75
C THR A 582 3.20 73.88 -15.07
N PRO A 583 3.56 74.42 -16.25
CA PRO A 583 4.32 75.65 -16.48
C PRO A 583 3.48 76.94 -16.47
N PHE A 584 4.04 78.01 -15.89
CA PHE A 584 3.39 79.32 -15.80
C PHE A 584 3.63 80.20 -17.04
N VAL A 585 2.61 80.95 -17.44
CA VAL A 585 2.68 81.94 -18.54
C VAL A 585 2.58 83.36 -17.98
N TYR A 586 3.64 84.15 -18.14
CA TYR A 586 3.72 85.52 -17.65
C TYR A 586 3.43 86.54 -18.76
N ARG A 587 2.61 87.55 -18.47
CA ARG A 587 2.33 88.67 -19.38
C ARG A 587 2.29 89.99 -18.61
N ILE A 588 2.81 91.05 -19.22
CA ILE A 588 2.63 92.43 -18.71
C ILE A 588 1.29 92.91 -19.25
N THR A 589 0.35 93.27 -18.36
CA THR A 589 -1.01 93.66 -18.75
C THR A 589 -1.07 95.10 -19.26
N ASP A 590 -0.20 95.99 -18.75
CA ASP A 590 -0.09 97.38 -19.22
C ASP A 590 0.73 97.47 -20.53
N ARG A 591 0.07 97.96 -21.60
CA ARG A 591 0.68 98.14 -22.93
C ARG A 591 1.82 99.16 -22.95
N SER A 592 1.76 100.20 -22.13
CA SER A 592 2.78 101.25 -22.10
C SER A 592 4.09 100.69 -21.53
N LEU A 593 4.01 99.94 -20.43
CA LEU A 593 5.15 99.29 -19.79
C LEU A 593 5.64 98.07 -20.57
N ALA A 594 4.76 97.33 -21.27
CA ALA A 594 5.16 96.23 -22.15
C ALA A 594 6.07 96.68 -23.33
N SER A 595 6.04 97.96 -23.70
CA SER A 595 6.96 98.55 -24.68
C SER A 595 8.37 98.81 -24.10
N SER A 596 8.45 99.13 -22.81
CA SER A 596 9.68 99.48 -22.10
C SER A 596 10.33 98.31 -21.35
N TRP A 597 9.60 97.21 -21.16
CA TRP A 597 10.05 96.02 -20.43
C TRP A 597 9.85 94.75 -21.28
N LYS A 598 10.75 93.79 -21.11
CA LYS A 598 10.74 92.48 -21.77
C LYS A 598 10.75 91.39 -20.71
N ILE A 599 9.83 90.44 -20.86
CA ILE A 599 9.86 89.17 -20.16
C ILE A 599 10.52 88.14 -21.07
N THR A 600 11.54 87.44 -20.59
CA THR A 600 12.20 86.31 -21.26
C THR A 600 12.08 85.08 -20.38
N GLN A 601 11.71 83.95 -20.99
CA GLN A 601 11.51 82.71 -20.24
C GLN A 601 12.83 82.20 -19.63
N HIS A 602 12.77 81.76 -18.38
CA HIS A 602 13.91 81.17 -17.67
C HIS A 602 13.67 79.68 -17.41
N ASN A 603 12.60 79.33 -16.69
CA ASN A 603 12.15 77.96 -16.46
C ASN A 603 10.61 77.91 -16.32
N ASP A 604 10.05 76.74 -16.01
CA ASP A 604 8.60 76.55 -15.90
C ASP A 604 7.94 77.36 -14.77
N ASN A 605 8.72 77.77 -13.76
CA ASN A 605 8.26 78.54 -12.60
C ASN A 605 8.65 80.02 -12.63
N SER A 606 9.51 80.44 -13.56
CA SER A 606 10.13 81.77 -13.49
C SER A 606 10.53 82.36 -14.83
N VAL A 607 10.57 83.68 -14.86
CA VAL A 607 10.92 84.48 -16.03
C VAL A 607 11.85 85.62 -15.64
N TYR A 608 12.71 86.03 -16.57
CA TYR A 608 13.52 87.22 -16.39
C TYR A 608 12.81 88.47 -16.93
N LEU A 609 12.70 89.48 -16.08
CA LEU A 609 12.22 90.82 -16.41
C LEU A 609 13.42 91.74 -16.65
N SER A 610 13.49 92.34 -17.83
CA SER A 610 14.58 93.24 -18.24
C SER A 610 14.04 94.47 -18.99
N PRO A 611 14.70 95.63 -18.90
CA PRO A 611 14.29 96.80 -19.66
C PRO A 611 14.63 96.66 -21.16
N LYS A 612 13.73 97.15 -22.03
CA LYS A 612 13.95 97.27 -23.47
C LYS A 612 14.63 98.61 -23.75
N GLY A 613 15.96 98.62 -23.71
CA GLY A 613 16.77 99.82 -23.95
C GLY A 613 16.97 100.69 -22.71
N ASP A 614 17.38 101.95 -22.92
CA ASP A 614 17.70 102.87 -21.83
C ASP A 614 16.43 103.49 -21.22
N ILE A 615 16.02 102.94 -20.08
CA ILE A 615 15.00 103.55 -19.21
C ILE A 615 15.65 104.47 -18.16
N PRO A 616 15.01 105.58 -17.75
CA PRO A 616 15.52 106.48 -16.71
C PRO A 616 15.46 105.85 -15.31
N PHE A 617 16.27 106.35 -14.36
CA PHE A 617 16.20 105.94 -12.95
C PHE A 617 14.86 106.36 -12.33
N GLY A 618 14.25 105.47 -11.55
CA GLY A 618 12.93 105.66 -10.96
C GLY A 618 12.29 104.36 -10.47
N ILE A 619 11.13 104.49 -9.82
CA ILE A 619 10.34 103.36 -9.32
C ILE A 619 9.27 103.03 -10.35
N TYR A 620 9.29 101.80 -10.85
CA TYR A 620 8.34 101.29 -11.83
C TYR A 620 7.42 100.25 -11.21
N THR A 621 6.10 100.47 -11.25
CA THR A 621 5.09 99.49 -10.84
C THR A 621 4.52 98.80 -12.08
N ILE A 622 4.87 97.53 -12.28
CA ILE A 622 4.58 96.77 -13.49
C ILE A 622 3.51 95.72 -13.15
N PRO A 623 2.29 95.81 -13.72
CA PRO A 623 1.28 94.78 -13.52
C PRO A 623 1.62 93.56 -14.38
N VAL A 624 1.81 92.42 -13.72
CA VAL A 624 2.15 91.14 -14.34
C VAL A 624 1.02 90.15 -14.04
N SER A 625 0.40 89.62 -15.10
CA SER A 625 -0.51 88.48 -15.01
C SER A 625 0.28 87.19 -15.19
N VAL A 626 0.08 86.24 -14.28
CA VAL A 626 0.61 84.88 -14.35
C VAL A 626 -0.57 83.94 -14.59
N THR A 627 -0.48 83.10 -15.60
CA THR A 627 -1.48 82.06 -15.90
C THR A 627 -0.89 80.70 -15.60
N ASP A 628 -1.63 79.87 -14.88
CA ASP A 628 -1.24 78.48 -14.61
C ASP A 628 -1.49 77.58 -15.81
N ASN A 629 -1.06 76.32 -15.72
CA ASN A 629 -1.28 75.35 -16.78
C ASN A 629 -2.76 74.92 -16.89
N GLY A 630 -3.57 75.12 -15.84
CA GLY A 630 -5.01 74.90 -15.84
C GLY A 630 -5.86 76.07 -16.38
N GLY A 631 -5.23 77.19 -16.78
CA GLY A 631 -5.88 78.38 -17.34
C GLY A 631 -6.35 79.44 -16.33
N LYS A 632 -6.12 79.30 -15.01
CA LYS A 632 -6.43 80.37 -14.05
C LYS A 632 -5.34 81.45 -14.06
N VAL A 633 -5.78 82.70 -13.90
CA VAL A 633 -4.92 83.88 -14.03
C VAL A 633 -4.88 84.64 -12.70
N GLY A 634 -3.68 84.80 -12.14
CA GLY A 634 -3.39 85.72 -11.03
C GLY A 634 -2.73 86.99 -11.54
N GLU A 635 -3.21 88.18 -11.14
CA GLU A 635 -2.60 89.46 -11.50
C GLU A 635 -1.97 90.12 -10.27
N GLN A 636 -0.70 90.53 -10.37
CA GLN A 636 0.03 91.15 -9.27
C GLN A 636 0.95 92.27 -9.77
N TYR A 637 1.13 93.30 -8.94
CA TYR A 637 2.00 94.44 -9.24
C TYR A 637 3.42 94.17 -8.75
N VAL A 638 4.39 94.23 -9.66
CA VAL A 638 5.82 94.12 -9.37
C VAL A 638 6.45 95.51 -9.37
N THR A 639 7.04 95.92 -8.26
CA THR A 639 7.72 97.19 -8.09
C THR A 639 9.22 97.03 -8.31
N VAL A 640 9.76 97.72 -9.30
CA VAL A 640 11.20 97.75 -9.61
C VAL A 640 11.74 99.15 -9.33
N ASN A 641 12.58 99.27 -8.31
CA ASN A 641 13.33 100.49 -8.03
C ASN A 641 14.64 100.47 -8.82
N PHE A 642 14.69 101.21 -9.93
CA PHE A 642 15.90 101.33 -10.74
C PHE A 642 16.68 102.58 -10.32
N CYS A 643 17.86 102.39 -9.74
CA CYS A 643 18.63 103.44 -9.08
C CYS A 643 20.13 103.28 -9.37
N ASP A 644 20.89 104.36 -9.20
CA ASP A 644 22.33 104.38 -9.48
C ASP A 644 23.13 103.74 -8.33
N CYS A 645 23.12 102.41 -8.26
CA CYS A 645 23.87 101.61 -7.29
C CYS A 645 24.87 100.67 -7.95
N VAL A 646 25.85 100.19 -7.16
CA VAL A 646 26.71 99.05 -7.50
C VAL A 646 26.21 97.78 -6.83
N THR A 647 25.68 97.90 -5.61
CA THR A 647 25.01 96.82 -4.88
C THR A 647 23.58 97.21 -4.49
N PRO A 648 22.60 96.29 -4.55
CA PRO A 648 21.18 96.61 -4.28
C PRO A 648 20.91 97.27 -2.92
N THR A 649 21.78 97.06 -1.94
CA THR A 649 21.69 97.63 -0.59
C THR A 649 21.93 99.14 -0.50
N GLU A 650 22.51 99.76 -1.55
CA GLU A 650 22.88 101.18 -1.55
C GLU A 650 21.69 102.14 -1.85
N CYS A 651 20.58 101.62 -2.37
CA CYS A 651 19.44 102.45 -2.76
C CYS A 651 18.37 102.64 -1.67
N ASP A 652 18.54 102.01 -0.51
CA ASP A 652 17.62 102.16 0.61
C ASP A 652 18.01 103.36 1.49
N GLY A 653 17.90 104.56 0.92
CA GLY A 653 18.30 105.81 1.54
C GLY A 653 17.25 106.37 2.52
N ARG A 654 17.23 105.88 3.78
CA ARG A 654 16.68 106.65 4.91
C ARG A 654 17.81 107.18 5.79
N THR A 655 18.28 108.38 5.48
CA THR A 655 19.16 109.18 6.35
C THR A 655 18.39 109.51 7.64
N ARG A 656 18.76 108.87 8.76
CA ARG A 656 18.28 109.23 10.10
C ARG A 656 18.83 110.60 10.49
N GLN A 657 18.01 111.65 10.38
CA GLN A 657 18.18 112.85 11.20
C GLN A 657 17.68 112.55 12.62
N TYR A 658 18.59 112.69 13.59
CA TYR A 658 18.27 112.76 15.00
C TYR A 658 17.42 114.00 15.27
N ALA A 659 16.11 113.82 15.39
CA ALA A 659 15.26 114.68 16.19
C ALA A 659 14.97 113.91 17.48
N GLY A 660 15.45 114.44 18.61
CA GLY A 660 15.20 113.89 19.93
C GLY A 660 13.70 113.82 20.20
N ALA A 661 13.16 112.62 20.29
CA ALA A 661 11.87 112.35 20.88
C ALA A 661 12.11 111.63 22.20
N ASN A 662 11.93 112.38 23.29
CA ASN A 662 11.86 111.85 24.65
C ASN A 662 10.75 110.79 24.71
N VAL A 663 11.12 109.52 24.81
CA VAL A 663 10.18 108.43 25.07
C VAL A 663 9.86 108.44 26.57
N THR A 664 8.77 109.12 26.92
CA THR A 664 8.10 108.91 28.20
C THR A 664 7.34 107.58 28.13
N LEU A 665 7.78 106.58 28.91
CA LEU A 665 7.02 105.34 29.11
C LEU A 665 5.63 105.69 29.63
N GLY A 666 4.59 105.41 28.83
CA GLY A 666 3.21 105.50 29.29
C GLY A 666 2.93 104.46 30.38
N VAL A 667 2.15 104.85 31.38
CA VAL A 667 1.73 104.03 32.54
C VAL A 667 1.15 102.67 32.13
N TRP A 668 0.59 102.56 30.91
CA TRP A 668 0.07 101.33 30.33
C TRP A 668 1.13 100.30 29.92
N ALA A 669 2.36 100.71 29.59
CA ALA A 669 3.45 99.80 29.26
C ALA A 669 3.99 99.07 30.51
N ILE A 670 3.97 99.72 31.66
CA ILE A 670 4.33 99.12 32.95
C ILE A 670 3.24 98.15 33.41
N LEU A 671 1.96 98.50 33.21
CA LEU A 671 0.82 97.59 33.49
C LEU A 671 0.82 96.35 32.59
N ALA A 672 1.16 96.47 31.30
CA ALA A 672 1.24 95.34 30.38
C ALA A 672 2.39 94.37 30.72
N MET A 673 3.54 94.90 31.15
CA MET A 673 4.69 94.09 31.60
C MET A 673 4.39 93.37 32.92
N ILE A 674 3.70 94.02 33.86
CA ILE A 674 3.27 93.40 35.13
C ILE A 674 2.20 92.33 34.88
N LEU A 675 1.21 92.60 34.04
CA LEU A 675 0.16 91.63 33.67
C LEU A 675 0.74 90.40 32.96
N GLY A 676 1.71 90.60 32.06
CA GLY A 676 2.42 89.50 31.39
C GLY A 676 3.21 88.63 32.36
N SER A 677 3.92 89.23 33.32
CA SER A 677 4.66 88.48 34.36
C SER A 677 3.75 87.75 35.36
N LEU A 678 2.55 88.29 35.65
CA LEU A 678 1.58 87.68 36.57
C LEU A 678 0.80 86.53 35.92
N LEU A 679 0.56 86.62 34.60
CA LEU A 679 -0.03 85.55 33.80
C LEU A 679 0.94 84.37 33.63
N LEU A 680 2.24 84.65 33.50
CA LEU A 680 3.29 83.63 33.43
C LEU A 680 3.51 82.93 34.78
N LEU A 681 3.35 83.65 35.90
CA LEU A 681 3.38 83.09 37.25
C LEU A 681 2.16 82.21 37.55
N LEU A 682 0.97 82.58 37.06
CA LEU A 682 -0.26 81.78 37.19
C LEU A 682 -0.19 80.47 36.38
N ILE A 683 0.41 80.49 35.19
CA ILE A 683 0.63 79.28 34.37
C ILE A 683 1.66 78.33 35.03
N LEU A 684 2.66 78.87 35.71
CA LEU A 684 3.64 78.06 36.46
C LEU A 684 3.05 77.43 37.73
N ILE A 685 2.06 78.07 38.37
CA ILE A 685 1.36 77.54 39.56
C ILE A 685 0.32 76.47 39.19
N THR A 686 -0.30 76.53 38.01
CA THR A 686 -1.27 75.50 37.56
C THR A 686 -0.61 74.22 37.05
N ILE A 687 0.65 74.28 36.60
CA ILE A 687 1.40 73.11 36.10
C ILE A 687 2.05 72.30 37.25
N CYS A 688 2.13 72.83 38.47
CA CYS A 688 2.71 72.15 39.64
C CYS A 688 1.67 71.63 40.67
N GLY A 689 0.37 71.70 40.35
CA GLY A 689 -0.72 71.44 41.31
C GLY A 689 -1.48 70.11 41.18
N CYS A 690 -1.21 69.28 40.18
CA CYS A 690 -1.98 68.04 39.96
C CYS A 690 -1.07 66.82 39.77
N CYS A 691 -0.34 66.44 40.82
CA CYS A 691 0.02 65.04 41.03
C CYS A 691 -1.22 64.28 41.52
N GLY A 692 -1.70 63.28 40.76
CA GLY A 692 -2.77 62.44 41.24
C GLY A 692 -3.36 61.47 40.22
N SER A 693 -2.66 60.33 40.07
CA SER A 693 -3.26 58.99 39.89
C SER A 693 -3.89 58.62 38.54
N GLY A 694 -3.40 57.52 37.95
CA GLY A 694 -4.26 56.62 37.19
C GLY A 694 -3.73 56.03 35.87
N VAL A 695 -2.72 55.16 35.98
CA VAL A 695 -2.48 53.92 35.20
C VAL A 695 -2.72 53.94 33.67
N MET A 696 -1.62 53.88 32.93
CA MET A 696 -1.54 53.63 31.48
C MET A 696 -1.78 52.16 31.11
N HIS A 697 -2.43 51.93 29.97
CA HIS A 697 -2.09 50.83 29.07
C HIS A 697 -1.37 51.43 27.85
N ARG A 698 -0.13 51.02 27.63
CA ARG A 698 0.82 51.62 26.68
C ARG A 698 0.94 50.74 25.44
N GLN A 699 0.83 51.34 24.27
CA GLN A 699 1.39 50.76 23.04
C GLN A 699 1.90 51.92 22.18
N VAL A 700 3.22 52.11 22.20
CA VAL A 700 3.97 52.91 21.21
C VAL A 700 5.30 52.18 21.01
N THR A 701 5.51 51.83 19.74
CA THR A 701 6.78 51.50 19.09
C THR A 701 7.73 52.70 19.12
N ASP A 702 9.02 52.49 19.35
CA ASP A 702 10.01 53.04 18.41
C ASP A 702 11.43 52.53 18.67
N ASP A 703 12.15 52.62 17.58
CA ASP A 703 13.43 52.03 17.21
C ASP A 703 14.67 52.63 17.91
N CYS A 704 15.76 51.86 17.81
CA CYS A 704 17.17 52.27 17.81
C CYS A 704 17.84 52.81 19.11
N ALA A 705 18.71 51.98 19.73
CA ALA A 705 20.15 51.98 19.45
C ALA A 705 21.04 51.46 20.62
N ASN A 706 21.96 50.56 20.24
CA ASN A 706 23.35 50.38 20.68
C ASN A 706 23.75 49.60 21.96
N HIS A 707 24.39 48.46 21.66
CA HIS A 707 25.74 48.01 22.07
C HIS A 707 25.96 47.11 23.32
N ASN A 708 26.27 45.84 23.00
CA ASN A 708 27.37 44.95 23.45
C ASN A 708 27.54 44.54 24.94
N LEU A 709 27.29 43.25 25.23
CA LEU A 709 28.29 42.18 25.54
C LEU A 709 27.63 40.88 26.08
N ILE A 710 27.81 39.74 25.36
CA ILE A 710 28.20 38.35 25.80
C ILE A 710 27.33 37.65 26.90
N ILE A 711 26.82 36.39 26.84
CA ILE A 711 26.93 35.16 26.01
C ILE A 711 25.64 34.31 26.22
N SER A 712 25.08 33.69 25.17
CA SER A 712 24.86 32.22 24.99
C SER A 712 23.77 31.84 23.96
N ASN A 713 24.20 30.99 23.01
CA ASN A 713 23.57 29.84 22.33
C ASN A 713 22.17 29.92 21.67
N THR A 714 22.11 29.80 20.33
CA THR A 714 21.90 28.55 19.54
C THR A 714 21.63 28.84 18.05
N GLU A 715 22.30 28.04 17.20
CA GLU A 715 21.80 27.41 15.94
C GLU A 715 21.57 28.22 14.63
N ALA A 716 22.45 27.89 13.66
CA ALA A 716 22.38 27.85 12.19
C ALA A 716 22.17 29.14 11.33
N PRO A 717 23.04 29.31 10.33
CA PRO A 717 22.64 29.66 8.95
C PRO A 717 23.30 28.69 7.94
N GLY A 718 22.85 28.45 6.71
CA GLY A 718 22.28 29.34 5.69
C GLY A 718 23.11 29.13 4.41
N GLU A 719 22.44 28.90 3.28
CA GLU A 719 23.02 28.78 1.94
C GLU A 719 23.59 30.11 1.43
N GLU A 720 24.66 30.04 0.60
CA GLU A 720 24.72 30.52 -0.81
C GLU A 720 26.13 30.99 -1.28
N VAL A 721 26.65 30.22 -2.25
CA VAL A 721 27.31 30.59 -3.54
C VAL A 721 28.66 31.36 -3.58
N MET A 722 29.69 30.75 -4.24
CA MET A 722 30.39 31.21 -5.48
C MET A 722 31.76 30.54 -5.74
N ASP A 723 31.88 29.81 -6.88
CA ASP A 723 32.93 29.85 -7.94
C ASP A 723 34.44 29.58 -7.66
N HIS A 724 35.32 29.06 -8.56
CA HIS A 724 35.35 28.69 -9.99
C HIS A 724 36.61 27.81 -10.27
N ASN A 725 36.62 26.94 -11.30
CA ASN A 725 37.61 26.89 -12.43
C ASN A 725 37.85 25.54 -13.17
N ILE A 726 37.85 25.66 -14.52
CA ILE A 726 38.70 25.02 -15.57
C ILE A 726 38.21 23.75 -16.36
N ILE A 727 38.38 23.89 -17.70
CA ILE A 727 38.03 23.15 -18.96
C ILE A 727 39.19 22.20 -19.38
N PRO A 728 39.06 21.08 -20.19
CA PRO A 728 38.68 20.98 -21.65
C PRO A 728 37.75 19.81 -22.10
N LEU A 729 36.83 20.00 -23.07
CA LEU A 729 36.88 19.68 -24.55
C LEU A 729 37.18 18.20 -24.88
N GLN A 730 36.60 17.46 -25.85
CA GLN A 730 35.58 17.60 -26.92
C GLN A 730 35.45 16.18 -27.57
N ASN A 731 34.34 15.70 -28.18
CA ASN A 731 34.03 15.68 -29.64
C ASN A 731 33.09 14.47 -29.92
N THR A 732 32.14 14.41 -30.87
CA THR A 732 31.66 15.30 -31.95
C THR A 732 30.43 14.71 -32.67
N ASN A 733 29.50 15.62 -33.06
CA ASN A 733 28.79 15.80 -34.35
C ASN A 733 27.77 14.79 -34.91
N ASP A 734 26.74 15.16 -35.68
CA ASP A 734 26.25 16.46 -36.18
C ASP A 734 24.79 16.34 -36.74
N GLN A 735 24.06 17.47 -36.68
CA GLN A 735 23.09 18.05 -37.63
C GLN A 735 21.96 17.25 -38.33
N GLY A 736 20.71 17.72 -38.09
CA GLY A 736 19.81 18.28 -39.12
C GLY A 736 18.81 17.35 -39.86
N GLY A 737 17.54 17.78 -39.99
CA GLY A 737 16.69 17.30 -41.09
C GLY A 737 15.17 17.25 -40.85
N TYR A 738 14.44 17.97 -41.69
CA TYR A 738 12.98 18.01 -41.85
C TYR A 738 12.35 16.66 -42.23
N GLY A 739 11.06 16.48 -41.90
CA GLY A 739 10.25 15.34 -42.35
C GLY A 739 9.83 15.39 -43.82
N ILE A 740 9.34 14.23 -44.34
CA ILE A 740 8.23 14.04 -45.30
C ILE A 740 8.22 12.61 -45.90
N LYS A 741 7.04 11.97 -45.82
CA LYS A 741 6.37 11.00 -46.73
C LYS A 741 6.78 9.50 -46.84
N THR A 742 5.69 8.71 -46.84
CA THR A 742 5.35 7.50 -47.65
C THR A 742 6.22 6.26 -47.47
N GLY A 743 5.70 5.05 -47.24
CA GLY A 743 4.46 4.46 -47.76
C GLY A 743 4.84 3.44 -48.84
N ASP A 744 4.42 2.18 -48.63
CA ASP A 744 4.33 1.09 -49.61
C ASP A 744 5.65 0.52 -50.17
N HIS A 745 5.79 -0.73 -50.60
CA HIS A 745 5.03 -1.99 -50.54
C HIS A 745 5.96 -3.05 -51.20
N GLN A 746 5.47 -4.30 -51.28
CA GLN A 746 5.67 -5.28 -52.36
C GLN A 746 6.75 -6.36 -52.12
N THR A 747 6.53 -7.65 -52.43
CA THR A 747 5.38 -8.46 -52.91
C THR A 747 5.85 -9.93 -52.99
N PHE A 748 4.90 -10.88 -52.97
CA PHE A 748 4.65 -11.98 -53.94
C PHE A 748 3.84 -13.09 -53.22
N GLU A 749 2.50 -13.16 -53.35
CA GLU A 749 1.70 -13.88 -54.39
C GLU A 749 2.02 -15.39 -54.47
N THR A 750 1.12 -16.39 -54.43
CA THR A 750 -0.29 -16.50 -54.90
C THR A 750 -0.94 -17.86 -54.49
N VAL A 751 -2.25 -17.82 -54.13
CA VAL A 751 -3.39 -18.61 -54.68
C VAL A 751 -3.70 -20.10 -54.28
N LYS A 752 -5.02 -20.30 -54.02
CA LYS A 752 -5.91 -21.51 -54.02
C LYS A 752 -5.84 -22.47 -52.81
N GLY A 753 -6.93 -22.93 -52.20
CA GLY A 753 -8.37 -22.77 -52.43
C GLY A 753 -9.17 -23.86 -51.68
N ARG A 754 -10.35 -23.49 -51.16
CA ARG A 754 -11.51 -24.29 -50.71
C ARG A 754 -11.38 -25.32 -49.58
N GLY A 755 -12.04 -24.98 -48.47
CA GLY A 755 -12.72 -25.92 -47.58
C GLY A 755 -14.25 -25.95 -47.83
N HIS A 756 -14.85 -27.10 -47.54
CA HIS A 756 -16.27 -27.40 -47.32
C HIS A 756 -16.29 -28.12 -45.94
N THR A 757 -17.24 -28.02 -45.00
CA THR A 757 -18.62 -27.50 -44.98
C THR A 757 -19.11 -27.44 -43.51
N LEU A 758 -19.84 -26.35 -43.23
CA LEU A 758 -21.01 -26.16 -42.36
C LEU A 758 -21.52 -27.30 -41.43
N GLU A 759 -21.72 -26.98 -40.14
CA GLU A 759 -22.79 -27.49 -39.29
C GLU A 759 -23.97 -26.51 -39.26
N SER A 760 -25.21 -27.00 -39.34
CA SER A 760 -26.38 -26.42 -38.64
C SER A 760 -27.62 -27.32 -38.74
N VAL A 761 -28.06 -27.75 -37.56
CA VAL A 761 -29.40 -28.15 -37.05
C VAL A 761 -30.63 -27.92 -37.94
N LYS A 762 -31.47 -28.96 -38.11
CA LYS A 762 -32.92 -29.00 -37.76
C LYS A 762 -33.66 -30.30 -38.21
N GLY A 763 -34.35 -30.92 -37.24
CA GLY A 763 -35.77 -31.32 -37.39
C GLY A 763 -36.11 -32.79 -37.72
N GLY A 764 -36.94 -33.39 -36.85
CA GLY A 764 -38.07 -34.23 -37.30
C GLY A 764 -38.05 -35.74 -36.96
N GLY A 765 -38.65 -36.11 -35.82
CA GLY A 765 -39.83 -36.99 -35.72
C GLY A 765 -39.82 -38.47 -36.15
N HIS A 766 -40.32 -39.29 -35.20
CA HIS A 766 -41.13 -40.54 -35.32
C HIS A 766 -40.48 -41.93 -35.14
N GLN A 767 -40.93 -42.61 -34.05
CA GLN A 767 -41.54 -43.97 -33.94
C GLN A 767 -40.76 -45.17 -34.53
N SER A 768 -40.63 -46.36 -33.93
CA SER A 768 -41.52 -47.14 -33.04
C SER A 768 -40.82 -48.44 -32.57
N LEU A 769 -41.41 -49.04 -31.53
CA LEU A 769 -41.29 -50.40 -30.96
C LEU A 769 -40.80 -51.55 -31.86
N GLY A 770 -40.16 -52.54 -31.23
CA GLY A 770 -40.08 -53.92 -31.73
C GLY A 770 -39.42 -54.89 -30.74
N SER A 771 -40.25 -55.69 -30.09
CA SER A 771 -39.94 -56.70 -29.07
C SER A 771 -39.61 -58.08 -29.69
N VAL A 772 -39.24 -59.05 -28.83
CA VAL A 772 -39.65 -60.48 -28.86
C VAL A 772 -38.59 -61.56 -29.16
N LYS A 773 -38.33 -62.38 -28.10
CA LYS A 773 -38.16 -63.87 -28.00
C LYS A 773 -37.04 -64.55 -28.81
N GLU A 774 -36.61 -65.79 -28.57
CA GLU A 774 -36.70 -66.87 -27.57
C GLU A 774 -35.60 -67.85 -28.03
N GLY A 775 -35.05 -68.69 -27.15
CA GLY A 775 -34.30 -69.86 -27.61
C GLY A 775 -33.40 -70.46 -26.54
N GLY A 776 -33.98 -71.28 -25.67
CA GLY A 776 -33.23 -72.11 -24.72
C GLY A 776 -32.90 -73.52 -25.26
N GLN A 777 -32.37 -74.32 -24.34
CA GLN A 777 -32.05 -75.77 -24.38
C GLN A 777 -30.62 -76.13 -24.83
N THR A 778 -29.86 -77.03 -24.18
CA THR A 778 -30.11 -77.97 -23.06
C THR A 778 -28.80 -78.70 -22.70
N MET A 779 -28.63 -79.03 -21.40
CA MET A 779 -28.13 -80.30 -20.82
C MET A 779 -26.68 -80.76 -21.14
N MET A 780 -25.89 -81.37 -20.25
CA MET A 780 -26.19 -82.23 -19.10
C MET A 780 -24.89 -82.46 -18.28
N ASP A 781 -25.02 -82.61 -16.96
CA ASP A 781 -24.42 -83.63 -16.06
C ASP A 781 -22.91 -83.98 -16.15
N THR A 782 -22.15 -84.19 -15.08
CA THR A 782 -22.46 -84.84 -13.79
C THR A 782 -21.31 -84.64 -12.79
N SER A 783 -21.70 -84.75 -11.52
CA SER A 783 -20.94 -84.84 -10.27
C SER A 783 -19.86 -85.93 -10.19
N ARG A 784 -18.78 -85.69 -9.41
CA ARG A 784 -18.46 -86.45 -8.16
C ARG A 784 -17.17 -86.00 -7.47
N TYR A 785 -17.27 -86.02 -6.15
CA TYR A 785 -16.27 -85.81 -5.10
C TYR A 785 -15.05 -86.75 -5.18
N SER A 786 -13.87 -86.25 -4.78
CA SER A 786 -12.96 -86.92 -3.84
C SER A 786 -12.00 -85.88 -3.22
N TYR A 787 -11.87 -85.95 -1.90
CA TYR A 787 -11.04 -85.10 -1.04
C TYR A 787 -9.67 -85.74 -0.77
N SER A 788 -8.77 -84.96 -0.15
CA SER A 788 -7.49 -85.28 0.51
C SER A 788 -6.22 -85.23 -0.39
N GLU A 789 -5.39 -84.18 -0.28
CA GLU A 789 -4.27 -83.98 0.70
C GLU A 789 -3.07 -84.89 0.36
N TRP A 790 -1.81 -84.47 0.15
CA TRP A 790 -0.98 -83.41 0.73
C TRP A 790 0.29 -83.23 -0.13
N HIS A 791 0.90 -82.04 -0.08
CA HIS A 791 2.29 -81.67 -0.50
C HIS A 791 2.60 -81.56 -2.00
N ASN A 792 3.24 -80.52 -2.55
CA ASN A 792 3.88 -79.32 -2.01
C ASN A 792 3.95 -78.29 -3.18
N PHE A 793 3.65 -77.01 -2.96
CA PHE A 793 4.61 -76.00 -2.47
C PHE A 793 5.90 -75.90 -3.32
N THR A 794 5.73 -75.51 -4.59
CA THR A 794 6.68 -74.65 -5.33
C THR A 794 5.91 -73.94 -6.45
N HIS A 795 5.80 -72.60 -6.35
CA HIS A 795 5.40 -71.57 -7.34
C HIS A 795 4.80 -71.97 -8.71
N PRO A 796 3.78 -71.23 -9.19
CA PRO A 796 4.06 -69.95 -9.85
C PRO A 796 3.00 -68.85 -9.65
N ARG A 797 3.35 -67.81 -8.88
CA ARG A 797 2.77 -66.44 -8.97
C ARG A 797 3.62 -65.51 -9.86
N LEU A 798 4.18 -66.06 -10.93
CA LEU A 798 4.78 -65.32 -12.03
C LEU A 798 3.88 -65.58 -13.25
N GLY A 799 2.80 -64.83 -13.31
CA GLY A 799 1.77 -65.02 -14.32
C GLY A 799 0.44 -64.42 -13.91
N GLU A 800 0.41 -63.12 -13.64
CA GLU A 800 -0.68 -62.27 -14.14
C GLU A 800 -0.42 -60.79 -13.83
N LYS A 801 -0.73 -59.97 -14.85
CA LYS A 801 -0.74 -58.50 -14.89
C LYS A 801 0.57 -57.78 -15.18
N VAL A 802 1.15 -58.14 -16.33
CA VAL A 802 1.49 -57.13 -17.35
C VAL A 802 0.22 -56.87 -18.17
N HIS A 803 -0.42 -55.72 -17.99
CA HIS A 803 -1.23 -55.05 -19.01
C HIS A 803 -1.69 -53.68 -18.46
N LEU A 804 -0.94 -52.62 -18.79
CA LEU A 804 -1.43 -51.32 -19.30
C LEU A 804 -0.26 -50.30 -19.36
N CYS A 805 0.10 -49.95 -20.61
CA CYS A 805 0.71 -48.73 -21.18
C CYS A 805 1.85 -48.01 -20.42
N ARG A 806 3.09 -47.84 -20.93
CA ARG A 806 3.55 -47.36 -22.27
C ARG A 806 2.88 -46.05 -22.72
N GLN A 807 3.45 -44.90 -22.34
CA GLN A 807 3.56 -43.66 -23.14
C GLN A 807 4.34 -42.57 -22.39
N ASP A 808 5.34 -41.96 -23.06
CA ASP A 808 6.02 -40.72 -22.68
C ASP A 808 5.57 -39.56 -23.60
N GLU A 809 5.81 -38.32 -23.15
CA GLU A 809 5.16 -37.04 -23.55
C GLU A 809 5.22 -36.63 -25.04
N GLU A 810 5.86 -37.39 -25.93
CA GLU A 810 6.00 -37.03 -27.36
C GLU A 810 5.49 -38.10 -28.37
N GLN A 811 4.72 -39.10 -27.93
CA GLN A 811 4.03 -40.08 -28.82
C GLN A 811 4.86 -40.63 -29.99
N LYS A 812 6.06 -41.20 -29.73
CA LYS A 812 6.77 -42.09 -30.66
C LYS A 812 7.13 -43.44 -30.02
N HIS A 813 7.03 -44.50 -30.81
CA HIS A 813 7.10 -45.90 -30.39
C HIS A 813 8.55 -46.42 -30.49
N SER A 814 9.15 -46.87 -29.38
CA SER A 814 10.45 -47.56 -29.39
C SER A 814 10.27 -49.08 -29.31
N GLU A 815 10.95 -49.80 -30.21
CA GLU A 815 11.06 -51.26 -30.19
C GLU A 815 12.40 -51.63 -29.56
N ASP A 816 12.38 -52.29 -28.40
CA ASP A 816 13.54 -53.01 -27.89
C ASP A 816 13.13 -54.41 -27.42
N TYR A 817 13.83 -55.41 -27.93
CA TYR A 817 13.63 -56.83 -27.69
C TYR A 817 14.44 -57.28 -26.47
N LEU A 818 13.82 -58.03 -25.56
CA LEU A 818 14.48 -58.66 -24.41
C LEU A 818 14.79 -60.14 -24.74
N LEU A 819 16.08 -60.47 -24.85
CA LEU A 819 16.58 -61.84 -24.98
C LEU A 819 16.59 -62.52 -23.61
N SER A 820 15.92 -63.67 -23.49
CA SER A 820 16.01 -64.54 -22.31
C SER A 820 17.24 -65.46 -22.42
N TYR A 821 18.08 -65.47 -21.39
CA TYR A 821 19.24 -66.36 -21.30
C TYR A 821 18.95 -67.50 -20.34
N ASN A 822 18.93 -68.74 -20.85
CA ASN A 822 18.77 -69.97 -20.07
C ASN A 822 20.12 -70.71 -20.03
N TYR A 823 20.93 -70.47 -19.00
CA TYR A 823 21.96 -71.44 -18.61
C TYR A 823 22.47 -71.21 -17.17
N GLU A 824 22.10 -72.10 -16.25
CA GLU A 824 22.76 -72.25 -14.96
C GLU A 824 23.95 -73.22 -15.11
N GLY A 825 25.16 -72.67 -15.12
CA GLY A 825 26.40 -73.45 -15.05
C GLY A 825 26.75 -73.76 -13.59
N ARG A 826 26.98 -75.05 -13.28
CA ARG A 826 27.50 -75.53 -11.99
C ARG A 826 28.83 -74.85 -11.63
N GLY A 827 28.94 -74.32 -10.40
CA GLY A 827 30.21 -74.17 -9.69
C GLY A 827 30.82 -72.78 -9.59
N SER A 828 30.08 -71.75 -9.15
CA SER A 828 30.66 -70.46 -8.74
C SER A 828 30.10 -70.01 -7.38
N LEU A 829 31.02 -69.64 -6.48
CA LEU A 829 30.75 -68.99 -5.19
C LEU A 829 30.75 -67.48 -5.42
N ALA A 830 29.73 -66.80 -4.89
CA ALA A 830 29.45 -65.36 -4.94
C ALA A 830 28.53 -64.92 -6.10
N GLY A 831 27.36 -64.42 -5.71
CA GLY A 831 26.33 -63.88 -6.61
C GLY A 831 26.69 -62.51 -7.17
N SER A 832 26.12 -62.23 -8.34
CA SER A 832 26.19 -60.96 -9.06
C SER A 832 25.27 -59.92 -8.43
N VAL A 833 25.84 -58.76 -8.11
CA VAL A 833 25.15 -57.52 -7.70
C VAL A 833 24.96 -56.67 -8.96
N GLY A 834 23.73 -56.27 -9.25
CA GLY A 834 23.42 -55.22 -10.23
C GLY A 834 23.24 -53.88 -9.49
N CYS A 835 24.04 -52.89 -9.86
CA CYS A 835 23.90 -51.50 -9.41
C CYS A 835 23.07 -50.72 -10.45
N CYS A 836 22.12 -49.92 -9.97
CA CYS A 836 21.55 -48.78 -10.69
C CYS A 836 21.71 -47.54 -9.80
N SER A 837 22.40 -46.52 -10.30
CA SER A 837 22.20 -45.13 -9.88
C SER A 837 22.73 -44.21 -10.99
N ASP A 838 21.81 -43.61 -11.74
CA ASP A 838 22.07 -42.50 -12.64
C ASP A 838 22.11 -41.20 -11.83
N GLN A 839 23.24 -40.50 -11.86
CA GLN A 839 23.28 -39.04 -11.70
C GLN A 839 24.44 -38.51 -12.55
N HIS A 840 24.09 -37.66 -13.52
CA HIS A 840 25.01 -36.96 -14.40
C HIS A 840 25.71 -35.81 -13.66
N GLU A 841 27.04 -35.79 -13.70
CA GLU A 841 27.84 -34.56 -13.66
C GLU A 841 28.92 -34.65 -14.76
N GLU A 842 28.85 -33.71 -15.72
CA GLU A 842 29.95 -33.38 -16.62
C GLU A 842 30.85 -32.37 -15.90
N GLU A 843 32.12 -32.72 -15.64
CA GLU A 843 33.30 -31.89 -15.91
C GLU A 843 34.60 -32.61 -15.46
N ALA A 844 35.65 -32.45 -16.27
CA ALA A 844 37.07 -32.79 -16.04
C ALA A 844 37.53 -34.27 -16.14
N LEU A 845 37.70 -34.75 -17.39
CA LEU A 845 38.45 -35.96 -17.76
C LEU A 845 39.97 -35.72 -17.80
N ASP A 846 40.61 -35.48 -16.66
CA ASP A 846 42.08 -35.39 -16.54
C ASP A 846 42.75 -36.64 -15.94
N PHE A 847 41.99 -37.72 -15.69
CA PHE A 847 42.53 -38.96 -15.10
C PHE A 847 42.76 -40.11 -16.09
N LEU A 848 42.44 -39.93 -17.38
CA LEU A 848 42.56 -41.01 -18.39
C LEU A 848 43.99 -41.27 -18.90
N ASP A 849 44.97 -40.43 -18.55
CA ASP A 849 46.36 -40.59 -19.00
C ASP A 849 47.23 -41.48 -18.09
N GLN A 850 46.69 -42.03 -17.00
CA GLN A 850 47.44 -42.88 -16.05
C GLN A 850 46.75 -44.22 -15.72
N LEU A 851 46.32 -44.96 -16.73
CA LEU A 851 45.81 -46.32 -16.53
C LEU A 851 46.94 -47.37 -16.51
N GLU A 852 46.96 -48.17 -15.44
CA GLU A 852 47.86 -49.30 -15.27
C GLU A 852 47.70 -50.37 -16.39
N PRO A 853 48.74 -51.18 -16.68
CA PRO A 853 48.80 -52.06 -17.85
C PRO A 853 47.64 -53.05 -18.02
N LYS A 854 46.88 -53.34 -16.95
CA LYS A 854 45.76 -54.28 -16.97
C LYS A 854 44.43 -53.69 -17.48
N PHE A 855 44.31 -52.36 -17.58
CA PHE A 855 43.08 -51.70 -18.04
C PHE A 855 43.21 -51.06 -19.44
N ARG A 856 44.42 -51.01 -19.99
CA ARG A 856 44.69 -50.50 -21.35
C ARG A 856 44.10 -51.38 -22.46
N THR A 857 44.08 -52.70 -22.24
CA THR A 857 43.56 -53.67 -23.22
C THR A 857 42.04 -53.65 -23.35
N LEU A 858 41.32 -53.26 -22.29
CA LEU A 858 39.87 -53.12 -22.28
C LEU A 858 39.42 -51.82 -22.95
N ALA A 859 40.19 -50.73 -22.75
CA ALA A 859 39.94 -49.44 -23.40
C ALA A 859 40.24 -49.48 -24.92
N GLU A 860 41.29 -50.20 -25.35
CA GLU A 860 41.61 -50.37 -26.78
C GLU A 860 40.61 -51.25 -27.55
N THR A 861 39.85 -52.11 -26.87
CA THR A 861 38.80 -52.93 -27.50
C THR A 861 37.47 -52.19 -27.67
N CYS A 862 37.19 -51.18 -26.84
CA CYS A 862 35.98 -50.37 -26.94
C CYS A 862 36.09 -49.19 -27.94
N ILE A 863 37.29 -48.80 -28.38
CA ILE A 863 37.51 -47.71 -29.36
C ILE A 863 37.52 -48.20 -30.83
N LYS A 864 37.37 -49.52 -31.08
CA LYS A 864 37.36 -50.11 -32.43
C LYS A 864 36.02 -50.72 -32.89
N ARG A 865 34.88 -50.14 -32.49
CA ARG A 865 33.59 -50.39 -33.14
C ARG A 865 32.81 -49.12 -33.36
#